data_AF-A0A5B1CGK7-F1
#
_entry.id   AF-A0A5B1CGK7-F1
#
_cell.length_a   1.000
_cell.length_b   1.000
_cell.length_c   1.000
_cell.angle_alpha   90.00
_cell.angle_beta   90.00
_cell.angle_gamma   90.00
#
_symmetry.space_group_name_H-M   'P 1'
#
loop_
_entity.id
_entity.type
_entity.pdbx_description
1 polymer ?
#
loop_
_entity_poly.entity_id
_entity_poly.type
_entity_poly.pdbx_seq_one_letter_code
_entity_poly.pdbx_strand_id
1 'polypeptide(L)'
;MDLSLPPPLLERLRWTVSPDEANRGPGNFVLYWMHNALRAHENPALDTAICWARQNGLPLLVYHAISEEYPFASDRIHCFMLQGHRDVQRKLADRGIKAYFHLEREGHRGPHLRDLTRQAAVLVTELMPVQPLAGWIERLASRTKTPIATSDASCVLPIPVPVSEEACAHVDQYRSATKALHSKRVDLPYDEQPVDCEIFSGELPFVSMDLQDVSFADVISQCQVDHSISPVVDSPGGSRAGYARWNCFRDRFLEGGSVDNNDQDHQDDQNGWVESRLSAYLHFGMVSPLRIAREASSLGANRFLDRLLIFRELSFRFCDANIDQIETLDSLPDWALQSLLAHQADAREADYSWETLSRGQSKHPLWNACQRSLLKHGELHDDLRKTWGKALLRWTSTAGRSMRVAMDLNHRYALDGRDPCGYGGVLWCFGQFDQPSQSTQDYLGTVPARPLDDHLNRIDLDRLNKHVDRPVAEDLPRVAVVGAGLAGLMASRTLTDHGLDVTIFEKSGGVGGRMSTRRINKDTAGENAGEKAVLPQYQFDHGAQYFTARDPRFCRYVQSWIHDGIVKPWTGRIVELKSDGHVVAEKRSTLRYVGSPKMNTVARHLATDLNIQNHTRVERLVRSDRDTWNLIDSSENDLGEFDVVIANCPAPQALHLIGQHSSMSDQIRKVKMNSTWAVMLAANGLSDIPYDAAFINDGPLSWIARNSSKPGRKHEACQTWVLHASQQWSRDHINDSADTVQSQLIDAFRQATGCKPFQLDYAVAHRWLYAIPEKPLDQECLWDPAMGIAACGDWCGGPRIEGAFLSGMAAAGALLRHLTVDRSFQNVRVGIDR
;
A
#
# COMPACT_ATOMS: atom_id res chain seq x y z
N MET A 1 -39.91 -14.79 13.71
CA MET A 1 -39.70 -14.06 12.45
C MET A 1 -40.18 -14.98 11.34
N ASP A 2 -41.00 -14.52 10.41
CA ASP A 2 -41.24 -15.23 9.16
C ASP A 2 -40.00 -15.07 8.28
N LEU A 3 -39.38 -16.19 7.92
CA LEU A 3 -38.13 -16.26 7.19
C LEU A 3 -38.30 -16.88 5.80
N SER A 4 -39.55 -16.99 5.32
CA SER A 4 -39.84 -17.54 4.01
C SER A 4 -39.18 -16.70 2.90
N LEU A 5 -38.67 -17.36 1.85
CA LEU A 5 -38.02 -16.70 0.73
C LEU A 5 -38.44 -17.36 -0.59
N PRO A 6 -38.51 -16.60 -1.69
CA PRO A 6 -38.58 -17.16 -3.03
C PRO A 6 -37.47 -18.20 -3.26
N PRO A 7 -37.72 -19.33 -3.95
CA PRO A 7 -36.72 -20.36 -4.17
C PRO A 7 -35.37 -19.88 -4.73
N PRO A 8 -35.30 -18.92 -5.69
CA PRO A 8 -34.02 -18.40 -6.19
C PRO A 8 -33.17 -17.65 -5.16
N LEU A 9 -33.80 -17.04 -4.15
CA LEU A 9 -33.10 -16.40 -3.03
C LEU A 9 -32.72 -17.44 -1.97
N LEU A 10 -33.62 -18.40 -1.68
CA LEU A 10 -33.40 -19.44 -0.69
C LEU A 10 -32.18 -20.32 -1.01
N GLU A 11 -31.98 -20.71 -2.28
CA GLU A 11 -30.83 -21.54 -2.67
C GLU A 11 -29.47 -20.85 -2.54
N ARG A 12 -29.46 -19.52 -2.36
CA ARG A 12 -28.25 -18.69 -2.20
C ARG A 12 -27.90 -18.44 -0.75
N LEU A 13 -28.79 -18.76 0.17
CA LEU A 13 -28.68 -18.44 1.58
C LEU A 13 -27.86 -19.50 2.33
N ARG A 14 -26.98 -19.05 3.23
CA ARG A 14 -26.31 -19.87 4.24
C ARG A 14 -26.41 -19.17 5.60
N TRP A 15 -26.92 -19.86 6.60
CA TRP A 15 -26.92 -19.37 7.98
C TRP A 15 -25.52 -19.49 8.58
N THR A 16 -24.97 -18.38 9.08
CA THR A 16 -23.78 -18.37 9.93
C THR A 16 -24.15 -18.50 11.40
N VAL A 17 -25.25 -17.87 11.81
CA VAL A 17 -25.88 -18.05 13.12
C VAL A 17 -27.36 -18.27 12.84
N SER A 18 -27.85 -19.48 13.12
CA SER A 18 -29.24 -19.81 12.83
C SER A 18 -30.21 -19.10 13.80
N PRO A 19 -31.47 -18.88 13.41
CA PRO A 19 -32.49 -18.36 14.32
C PRO A 19 -32.71 -19.22 15.56
N ASP A 20 -32.51 -20.54 15.46
CA ASP A 20 -32.68 -21.48 16.57
C ASP A 20 -31.53 -21.40 17.59
N GLU A 21 -30.34 -21.03 17.14
CA GLU A 21 -29.16 -20.76 17.98
C GLU A 21 -29.20 -19.35 18.61
N ALA A 22 -30.02 -18.45 18.05
CA ALA A 22 -30.12 -17.06 18.49
C ALA A 22 -31.02 -16.92 19.73
N ASN A 23 -30.41 -16.65 20.88
CA ASN A 23 -31.14 -16.41 22.12
C ASN A 23 -31.36 -14.90 22.36
N ARG A 24 -32.37 -14.31 21.69
CA ARG A 24 -32.71 -12.88 21.83
C ARG A 24 -34.19 -12.56 21.61
N GLY A 25 -34.67 -11.51 22.30
CA GLY A 25 -35.97 -10.85 22.04
C GLY A 25 -36.02 -10.11 20.70
N PRO A 26 -37.16 -9.47 20.35
CA PRO A 26 -37.37 -8.87 19.03
C PRO A 26 -36.34 -7.76 18.76
N GLY A 27 -35.76 -7.75 17.57
CA GLY A 27 -34.88 -6.67 17.11
C GLY A 27 -35.67 -5.52 16.47
N ASN A 28 -34.99 -4.41 16.20
CA ASN A 28 -35.62 -3.15 15.78
C ASN A 28 -35.76 -3.01 14.26
N PHE A 29 -34.96 -3.74 13.49
CA PHE A 29 -34.87 -3.65 12.03
C PHE A 29 -34.25 -4.91 11.43
N VAL A 30 -34.40 -5.10 10.12
CA VAL A 30 -33.56 -6.00 9.33
C VAL A 30 -32.33 -5.22 8.86
N LEU A 31 -31.14 -5.72 9.18
CA LEU A 31 -29.88 -5.09 8.80
C LEU A 31 -29.34 -5.78 7.55
N TYR A 32 -29.09 -5.02 6.49
CA TYR A 32 -28.26 -5.45 5.37
C TYR A 32 -26.88 -4.79 5.48
N TRP A 33 -25.84 -5.59 5.72
CA TRP A 33 -24.46 -5.16 5.59
C TRP A 33 -23.96 -5.47 4.17
N MET A 34 -23.78 -4.43 3.36
CA MET A 34 -23.25 -4.51 2.00
C MET A 34 -21.74 -4.30 2.00
N HIS A 35 -20.99 -5.24 1.42
CA HIS A 35 -19.52 -5.11 1.25
C HIS A 35 -18.97 -5.55 -0.11
N ASN A 36 -19.47 -6.64 -0.72
CA ASN A 36 -18.92 -7.17 -1.98
C ASN A 36 -19.86 -7.08 -3.18
N ALA A 37 -21.15 -6.79 -2.99
CA ALA A 37 -22.13 -6.63 -4.06
C ALA A 37 -22.53 -5.16 -4.14
N LEU A 38 -21.59 -4.30 -4.56
CA LEU A 38 -21.77 -2.85 -4.64
C LEU A 38 -22.68 -2.44 -5.82
N ARG A 39 -23.94 -2.89 -5.77
CA ARG A 39 -24.98 -2.62 -6.74
C ARG A 39 -26.36 -2.68 -6.09
N ALA A 40 -27.29 -1.91 -6.65
CA ALA A 40 -28.67 -1.82 -6.20
C ALA A 40 -29.63 -2.68 -7.02
N HIS A 41 -29.12 -3.54 -7.91
CA HIS A 41 -29.90 -4.36 -8.83
C HIS A 41 -29.27 -5.74 -8.93
N GLU A 42 -30.08 -6.76 -9.17
CA GLU A 42 -29.67 -8.16 -9.17
C GLU A 42 -28.78 -8.52 -7.98
N ASN A 43 -29.25 -8.16 -6.79
CA ASN A 43 -28.52 -8.32 -5.54
C ASN A 43 -29.33 -9.22 -4.58
N PRO A 44 -29.03 -10.54 -4.56
CA PRO A 44 -29.76 -11.51 -3.73
C PRO A 44 -29.72 -11.21 -2.22
N ALA A 45 -28.65 -10.60 -1.72
CA ALA A 45 -28.54 -10.25 -0.30
C ALA A 45 -29.47 -9.09 0.06
N LEU A 46 -29.52 -8.07 -0.78
CA LEU A 46 -30.46 -6.94 -0.64
C LEU A 46 -31.91 -7.43 -0.71
N ASP A 47 -32.25 -8.25 -1.72
CA ASP A 47 -33.61 -8.73 -1.93
C ASP A 47 -34.07 -9.71 -0.84
N THR A 48 -33.14 -10.47 -0.24
CA THR A 48 -33.40 -11.26 0.98
C THR A 48 -33.77 -10.35 2.15
N ALA A 49 -33.00 -9.27 2.36
CA ALA A 49 -33.27 -8.32 3.44
C ALA A 49 -34.61 -7.59 3.26
N ILE A 50 -34.95 -7.19 2.03
CA ILE A 50 -36.26 -6.60 1.68
C ILE A 50 -37.40 -7.59 2.00
N CYS A 51 -37.28 -8.85 1.58
CA CYS A 51 -38.27 -9.88 1.85
C CYS A 51 -38.54 -10.04 3.35
N TRP A 52 -37.48 -10.18 4.16
CA TRP A 52 -37.63 -10.37 5.60
C TRP A 52 -38.12 -9.09 6.31
N ALA A 53 -37.72 -7.90 5.85
CA ALA A 53 -38.23 -6.64 6.38
C ALA A 53 -39.76 -6.55 6.20
N ARG A 54 -40.23 -6.76 4.96
CA ARG A 54 -41.66 -6.79 4.61
C ARG A 54 -42.44 -7.81 5.44
N GLN A 55 -42.02 -9.08 5.42
CA GLN A 55 -42.78 -10.18 6.04
C GLN A 55 -42.96 -10.01 7.55
N ASN A 56 -42.05 -9.28 8.18
CA ASN A 56 -42.04 -9.09 9.63
C ASN A 56 -42.48 -7.69 10.05
N GLY A 57 -42.87 -6.82 9.11
CA GLY A 57 -43.23 -5.43 9.41
C GLY A 57 -42.11 -4.66 10.10
N LEU A 58 -40.85 -4.96 9.76
CA LEU A 58 -39.67 -4.31 10.33
C LEU A 58 -39.04 -3.35 9.30
N PRO A 59 -38.45 -2.23 9.75
CA PRO A 59 -37.72 -1.37 8.84
C PRO A 59 -36.44 -2.03 8.31
N LEU A 60 -36.07 -1.73 7.07
CA LEU A 60 -34.81 -2.10 6.44
C LEU A 60 -33.73 -1.04 6.73
N LEU A 61 -32.59 -1.47 7.27
CA LEU A 61 -31.39 -0.65 7.43
C LEU A 61 -30.29 -1.18 6.50
N VAL A 62 -29.87 -0.38 5.52
CA VAL A 62 -28.70 -0.70 4.67
C VAL A 62 -27.46 0.01 5.19
N TYR A 63 -26.49 -0.76 5.67
CA TYR A 63 -25.19 -0.30 6.14
C TYR A 63 -24.09 -0.74 5.15
N HIS A 64 -23.24 0.19 4.75
CA HIS A 64 -22.08 -0.11 3.92
C HIS A 64 -20.89 0.76 4.35
N ALA A 65 -19.68 0.21 4.28
CA ALA A 65 -18.52 0.85 4.88
C ALA A 65 -17.22 0.54 4.16
N ILE A 66 -16.26 1.47 4.29
CA ILE A 66 -14.85 1.26 3.93
C ILE A 66 -14.02 1.54 5.18
N SER A 67 -12.99 0.74 5.41
CA SER A 67 -12.02 0.92 6.49
C SER A 67 -10.62 1.19 5.94
N GLU A 68 -9.94 2.19 6.49
CA GLU A 68 -8.51 2.40 6.20
C GLU A 68 -7.63 1.25 6.72
N GLU A 69 -8.15 0.41 7.63
CA GLU A 69 -7.47 -0.77 8.17
C GLU A 69 -7.66 -2.02 7.30
N TYR A 70 -8.37 -1.94 6.16
CA TYR A 70 -8.44 -3.05 5.22
C TYR A 70 -7.03 -3.49 4.79
N PRO A 71 -6.73 -4.81 4.75
CA PRO A 71 -5.48 -5.29 4.19
C PRO A 71 -5.26 -4.72 2.79
N PHE A 72 -4.05 -4.20 2.56
CA PHE A 72 -3.63 -3.57 1.32
C PHE A 72 -4.38 -2.29 0.94
N ALA A 73 -5.03 -1.62 1.91
CA ALA A 73 -5.64 -0.32 1.69
C ALA A 73 -4.66 0.67 1.04
N SER A 74 -5.11 1.30 -0.05
CA SER A 74 -4.36 2.25 -0.86
C SER A 74 -5.32 3.25 -1.52
N ASP A 75 -4.76 4.33 -2.06
CA ASP A 75 -5.54 5.32 -2.84
C ASP A 75 -6.31 4.65 -3.98
N ARG A 76 -5.66 3.72 -4.68
CA ARG A 76 -6.27 2.94 -5.76
C ARG A 76 -7.55 2.23 -5.33
N ILE A 77 -7.43 1.38 -4.31
CA ILE A 77 -8.54 0.55 -3.86
C ILE A 77 -9.65 1.43 -3.27
N HIS A 78 -9.28 2.41 -2.45
CA HIS A 78 -10.26 3.32 -1.84
C HIS A 78 -11.02 4.13 -2.88
N CYS A 79 -10.33 4.68 -3.89
CA CYS A 79 -10.97 5.41 -4.97
C CYS A 79 -11.97 4.53 -5.74
N PHE A 80 -11.54 3.33 -6.15
CA PHE A 80 -12.41 2.40 -6.89
C PHE A 80 -13.65 2.02 -6.07
N MET A 81 -13.48 1.67 -4.79
CA MET A 81 -14.59 1.34 -3.90
C MET A 81 -15.51 2.54 -3.65
N LEU A 82 -14.98 3.72 -3.32
CA LEU A 82 -15.77 4.94 -3.06
C LEU A 82 -16.64 5.33 -4.27
N GLN A 83 -16.10 5.22 -5.49
CA GLN A 83 -16.87 5.39 -6.72
C GLN A 83 -18.01 4.36 -6.82
N GLY A 84 -17.76 3.11 -6.42
CA GLY A 84 -18.78 2.07 -6.23
C GLY A 84 -19.88 2.45 -5.25
N HIS A 85 -19.51 2.84 -4.03
CA HIS A 85 -20.45 3.21 -2.98
C HIS A 85 -21.28 4.46 -3.32
N ARG A 86 -20.70 5.43 -4.05
CA ARG A 86 -21.45 6.60 -4.58
C ARG A 86 -22.54 6.18 -5.56
N ASP A 87 -22.22 5.25 -6.46
CA ASP A 87 -23.21 4.67 -7.39
C ASP A 87 -24.32 3.92 -6.64
N VAL A 88 -23.96 3.16 -5.61
CA VAL A 88 -24.90 2.44 -4.74
C VAL A 88 -25.84 3.42 -4.03
N GLN A 89 -25.33 4.46 -3.37
CA GLN A 89 -26.16 5.43 -2.65
C GLN A 89 -27.21 6.05 -3.57
N ARG A 90 -26.80 6.49 -4.76
CA ARG A 90 -27.69 7.05 -5.76
C ARG A 90 -28.75 6.05 -6.22
N LYS A 91 -28.34 4.85 -6.64
CA LYS A 91 -29.27 3.85 -7.18
C LYS A 91 -30.22 3.25 -6.14
N LEU A 92 -29.78 3.11 -4.90
CA LEU A 92 -30.68 2.71 -3.81
C LEU A 92 -31.68 3.83 -3.51
N ALA A 93 -31.27 5.10 -3.52
CA ALA A 93 -32.19 6.23 -3.38
C ALA A 93 -33.24 6.26 -4.50
N ASP A 94 -32.86 5.96 -5.74
CA ASP A 94 -33.79 5.83 -6.87
C ASP A 94 -34.83 4.70 -6.65
N ARG A 95 -34.48 3.66 -5.87
CA ARG A 95 -35.39 2.60 -5.41
C ARG A 95 -36.15 2.95 -4.13
N GLY A 96 -35.99 4.15 -3.58
CA GLY A 96 -36.59 4.56 -2.31
C GLY A 96 -35.89 4.03 -1.06
N ILE A 97 -34.68 3.47 -1.19
CA ILE A 97 -33.89 2.92 -0.07
C ILE A 97 -32.80 3.92 0.32
N LYS A 98 -32.75 4.28 1.60
CA LYS A 98 -31.65 5.06 2.18
C LYS A 98 -30.52 4.14 2.64
N ALA A 99 -29.32 4.32 2.09
CA ALA A 99 -28.11 3.59 2.47
C ALA A 99 -27.14 4.47 3.26
N TYR A 100 -26.66 3.97 4.39
CA TYR A 100 -25.84 4.74 5.33
C TYR A 100 -24.37 4.35 5.22
N PHE A 101 -23.57 5.21 4.59
CA PHE A 101 -22.14 5.00 4.39
C PHE A 101 -21.32 5.40 5.60
N HIS A 102 -20.44 4.50 6.04
CA HIS A 102 -19.46 4.75 7.08
C HIS A 102 -18.04 4.65 6.52
N LEU A 103 -17.26 5.73 6.62
CA LEU A 103 -15.83 5.69 6.39
C LEU A 103 -15.10 5.55 7.73
N GLU A 104 -14.62 4.34 8.01
CA GLU A 104 -13.81 4.07 9.18
C GLU A 104 -12.38 4.59 8.96
N ARG A 105 -12.07 5.65 9.70
CA ARG A 105 -10.77 6.33 9.70
C ARG A 105 -10.47 6.93 11.06
N GLU A 106 -9.27 7.44 11.28
CA GLU A 106 -8.90 8.11 12.53
C GLU A 106 -9.95 9.13 12.99
N GLY A 107 -10.34 9.07 14.27
CA GLY A 107 -11.42 9.87 14.86
C GLY A 107 -12.85 9.39 14.57
N HIS A 108 -13.05 8.50 13.60
CA HIS A 108 -14.36 7.94 13.21
C HIS A 108 -14.46 6.41 13.37
N ARG A 109 -13.42 5.75 13.89
CA ARG A 109 -13.42 4.29 14.09
C ARG A 109 -14.36 3.88 15.22
N GLY A 110 -14.88 2.67 15.12
CA GLY A 110 -15.72 2.10 16.18
C GLY A 110 -16.40 0.80 15.80
N PRO A 111 -16.89 0.04 16.78
CA PRO A 111 -17.53 -1.26 16.55
C PRO A 111 -18.98 -1.11 16.04
N HIS A 112 -19.21 -0.19 15.10
CA HIS A 112 -20.54 0.23 14.65
C HIS A 112 -21.34 -0.92 14.03
N LEU A 113 -20.72 -1.74 13.19
CA LEU A 113 -21.37 -2.93 12.63
C LEU A 113 -21.83 -3.90 13.73
N ARG A 114 -20.98 -4.16 14.74
CA ARG A 114 -21.34 -5.01 15.88
C ARG A 114 -22.54 -4.44 16.63
N ASP A 115 -22.55 -3.13 16.88
CA ASP A 115 -23.60 -2.48 17.66
C ASP A 115 -24.92 -2.37 16.89
N LEU A 116 -24.87 -2.23 15.56
CA LEU A 116 -26.04 -2.36 14.68
C LEU A 116 -26.56 -3.80 14.65
N THR A 117 -25.69 -4.80 14.50
CA THR A 117 -26.08 -6.22 14.52
C THR A 117 -26.72 -6.60 15.84
N ARG A 118 -26.23 -6.07 16.96
CA ARG A 118 -26.85 -6.22 18.29
C ARG A 118 -28.17 -5.48 18.46
N GLN A 119 -28.67 -4.75 17.47
CA GLN A 119 -30.00 -4.12 17.50
C GLN A 119 -30.92 -4.71 16.43
N ALA A 120 -30.35 -5.27 15.37
CA ALA A 120 -31.08 -5.95 14.32
C ALA A 120 -31.83 -7.19 14.83
N ALA A 121 -32.93 -7.52 14.16
CA ALA A 121 -33.66 -8.76 14.33
C ALA A 121 -32.98 -9.91 13.55
N VAL A 122 -32.37 -9.58 12.41
CA VAL A 122 -31.49 -10.45 11.61
C VAL A 122 -30.52 -9.57 10.83
N LEU A 123 -29.29 -10.05 10.68
CA LEU A 123 -28.30 -9.51 9.75
C LEU A 123 -28.29 -10.36 8.48
N VAL A 124 -28.44 -9.71 7.33
CA VAL A 124 -28.14 -10.27 6.01
C VAL A 124 -26.86 -9.61 5.48
N THR A 125 -25.96 -10.41 4.91
CA THR A 125 -24.76 -9.90 4.24
C THR A 125 -24.37 -10.81 3.10
N GLU A 126 -23.44 -10.40 2.25
CA GLU A 126 -22.99 -11.24 1.15
C GLU A 126 -21.97 -12.31 1.59
N LEU A 127 -21.98 -13.45 0.91
CA LEU A 127 -20.99 -14.50 1.06
C LEU A 127 -19.70 -14.15 0.28
N MET A 128 -18.59 -13.96 1.00
CA MET A 128 -17.25 -13.79 0.42
C MET A 128 -16.26 -14.72 1.14
N PRO A 129 -15.80 -15.82 0.51
CA PRO A 129 -15.05 -16.87 1.20
C PRO A 129 -13.54 -16.57 1.32
N VAL A 130 -13.17 -15.32 1.60
CA VAL A 130 -11.77 -14.89 1.76
C VAL A 130 -11.61 -13.84 2.86
N GLN A 131 -10.39 -13.71 3.38
CA GLN A 131 -10.04 -12.71 4.38
C GLN A 131 -10.02 -11.29 3.76
N PRO A 132 -10.32 -10.24 4.55
CA PRO A 132 -10.67 -10.30 5.97
C PRO A 132 -12.17 -10.53 6.24
N LEU A 133 -13.02 -10.54 5.21
CA LEU A 133 -14.48 -10.52 5.35
C LEU A 133 -15.03 -11.76 6.05
N ALA A 134 -14.54 -12.95 5.68
CA ALA A 134 -14.95 -14.17 6.36
C ALA A 134 -14.58 -14.18 7.84
N GLY A 135 -13.32 -13.83 8.18
CA GLY A 135 -12.90 -13.70 9.57
C GLY A 135 -13.63 -12.59 10.34
N TRP A 136 -14.15 -11.56 9.66
CA TRP A 136 -14.99 -10.53 10.28
C TRP A 136 -16.38 -11.07 10.62
N ILE A 137 -16.98 -11.86 9.73
CA ILE A 137 -18.26 -12.53 9.96
C ILE A 137 -18.15 -13.50 11.15
N GLU A 138 -17.09 -14.32 11.22
CA GLU A 138 -16.84 -15.22 12.36
C GLU A 138 -16.66 -14.46 13.68
N ARG A 139 -15.88 -13.36 13.66
CA ARG A 139 -15.74 -12.48 14.83
C ARG A 139 -17.06 -11.83 15.23
N LEU A 140 -17.92 -11.48 14.28
CA LEU A 140 -19.22 -10.90 14.56
C LEU A 140 -20.18 -11.94 15.17
N ALA A 141 -20.20 -13.16 14.61
CA ALA A 141 -20.98 -14.29 15.11
C ALA A 141 -20.59 -14.65 16.55
N SER A 142 -19.30 -14.69 16.88
CA SER A 142 -18.83 -14.97 18.24
C SER A 142 -19.09 -13.83 19.26
N ARG A 143 -19.46 -12.62 18.81
CA ARG A 143 -19.65 -11.43 19.66
C ARG A 143 -21.10 -10.96 19.75
N THR A 144 -22.00 -11.61 19.03
CA THR A 144 -23.43 -11.28 18.96
C THR A 144 -24.27 -12.54 19.12
N LYS A 145 -25.56 -12.36 19.41
CA LYS A 145 -26.56 -13.45 19.47
C LYS A 145 -27.65 -13.28 18.41
N THR A 146 -27.43 -12.36 17.47
CA THR A 146 -28.38 -12.04 16.40
C THR A 146 -28.23 -13.08 15.31
N PRO A 147 -29.33 -13.57 14.69
CA PRO A 147 -29.23 -14.40 13.50
C PRO A 147 -28.43 -13.70 12.40
N ILE A 148 -27.54 -14.43 11.75
CA ILE A 148 -26.67 -13.92 10.68
C ILE A 148 -26.83 -14.85 9.49
N ALA A 149 -27.31 -14.32 8.37
CA ALA A 149 -27.38 -15.01 7.10
C ALA A 149 -26.43 -14.38 6.09
N THR A 150 -25.73 -15.24 5.35
CA THR A 150 -24.93 -14.88 4.19
C THR A 150 -25.67 -15.28 2.92
N SER A 151 -25.59 -14.47 1.87
CA SER A 151 -26.21 -14.76 0.58
C SER A 151 -25.16 -14.68 -0.53
N ASP A 152 -25.12 -15.69 -1.40
CA ASP A 152 -24.25 -15.67 -2.58
C ASP A 152 -24.80 -14.75 -3.67
N ALA A 153 -24.14 -13.59 -3.80
CA ALA A 153 -24.37 -12.59 -4.84
C ALA A 153 -23.29 -12.59 -5.93
N SER A 154 -22.33 -13.52 -5.87
CA SER A 154 -21.10 -13.54 -6.65
C SER A 154 -21.06 -14.66 -7.69
N CYS A 155 -21.82 -15.74 -7.53
CA CYS A 155 -21.84 -16.86 -8.47
C CYS A 155 -23.23 -17.07 -9.10
N VAL A 156 -23.25 -17.53 -10.34
CA VAL A 156 -24.43 -18.04 -11.04
C VAL A 156 -24.86 -19.35 -10.41
N LEU A 157 -23.94 -20.30 -10.18
CA LEU A 157 -24.18 -21.47 -9.34
C LEU A 157 -23.84 -21.13 -7.88
N PRO A 158 -24.84 -20.96 -7.00
CA PRO A 158 -24.58 -20.48 -5.65
C PRO A 158 -23.70 -21.43 -4.84
N ILE A 159 -22.71 -20.93 -4.12
CA ILE A 159 -21.80 -21.70 -3.25
C ILE A 159 -22.56 -22.64 -2.29
N PRO A 160 -23.72 -22.27 -1.70
CA PRO A 160 -24.48 -23.20 -0.84
C PRO A 160 -25.06 -24.42 -1.57
N VAL A 161 -25.21 -24.39 -2.90
CA VAL A 161 -25.62 -25.58 -3.67
C VAL A 161 -24.48 -26.59 -3.66
N PRO A 162 -24.67 -27.84 -3.19
CA PRO A 162 -23.58 -28.78 -3.01
C PRO A 162 -22.96 -29.24 -4.33
N VAL A 163 -21.62 -29.28 -4.36
CA VAL A 163 -20.77 -29.87 -5.39
C VAL A 163 -19.68 -30.64 -4.64
N SER A 164 -19.30 -31.84 -5.08
CA SER A 164 -18.33 -32.65 -4.35
C SER A 164 -16.93 -32.02 -4.37
N GLU A 165 -16.14 -32.30 -3.34
CA GLU A 165 -14.78 -31.79 -3.22
C GLU A 165 -13.89 -32.35 -4.35
N GLU A 166 -14.08 -33.63 -4.70
CA GLU A 166 -13.36 -34.26 -5.81
C GLU A 166 -13.66 -33.55 -7.14
N ALA A 167 -14.91 -33.13 -7.35
CA ALA A 167 -15.25 -32.36 -8.55
C ALA A 167 -14.57 -30.98 -8.56
N CYS A 168 -14.28 -30.40 -7.39
CA CYS A 168 -13.60 -29.11 -7.26
C CYS A 168 -12.06 -29.22 -7.28
N ALA A 169 -11.50 -30.43 -7.41
CA ALA A 169 -10.05 -30.62 -7.47
C ALA A 169 -9.45 -30.22 -8.82
N HIS A 170 -10.22 -30.30 -9.91
CA HIS A 170 -9.75 -30.05 -11.27
C HIS A 170 -10.81 -29.41 -12.17
N VAL A 171 -10.38 -28.56 -13.11
CA VAL A 171 -11.26 -27.78 -13.99
C VAL A 171 -12.23 -28.65 -14.80
N ASP A 172 -11.75 -29.73 -15.41
CA ASP A 172 -12.59 -30.61 -16.26
C ASP A 172 -13.61 -31.41 -15.46
N GLN A 173 -13.26 -31.79 -14.23
CA GLN A 173 -14.16 -32.49 -13.32
C GLN A 173 -15.26 -31.54 -12.85
N TYR A 174 -14.87 -30.32 -12.47
CA TYR A 174 -15.81 -29.28 -12.07
C TYR A 174 -16.79 -28.95 -13.19
N ARG A 175 -16.27 -28.72 -14.41
CA ARG A 175 -17.06 -28.50 -15.63
C ARG A 175 -18.09 -29.60 -15.86
N SER A 176 -17.67 -30.85 -15.78
CA SER A 176 -18.54 -32.00 -16.01
C SER A 176 -19.62 -32.12 -14.94
N ALA A 177 -19.26 -31.94 -13.66
CA ALA A 177 -20.16 -32.06 -12.53
C ALA A 177 -21.20 -30.93 -12.45
N THR A 178 -20.84 -29.73 -12.91
CA THR A 178 -21.68 -28.53 -12.77
C THR A 178 -22.52 -28.19 -14.00
N LYS A 179 -22.26 -28.81 -15.15
CA LYS A 179 -22.98 -28.56 -16.42
C LYS A 179 -24.50 -28.46 -16.26
N ALA A 180 -25.14 -29.47 -15.68
CA ALA A 180 -26.59 -29.49 -15.48
C ALA A 180 -27.09 -28.46 -14.45
N LEU A 181 -26.23 -28.04 -13.51
CA LEU A 181 -26.54 -27.04 -12.50
C LEU A 181 -26.48 -25.62 -13.09
N HIS A 182 -25.49 -25.33 -13.93
CA HIS A 182 -25.40 -24.06 -14.66
C HIS A 182 -26.50 -23.91 -15.69
N SER A 183 -26.81 -24.94 -16.49
CA SER A 183 -27.89 -24.88 -17.48
C SER A 183 -29.26 -24.58 -16.90
N LYS A 184 -29.50 -24.90 -15.62
CA LYS A 184 -30.75 -24.56 -14.92
C LYS A 184 -30.84 -23.08 -14.51
N ARG A 185 -29.75 -22.33 -14.55
CA ARG A 185 -29.62 -20.99 -13.94
C ARG A 185 -29.19 -19.89 -14.89
N VAL A 186 -28.35 -20.21 -15.86
CA VAL A 186 -27.68 -19.21 -16.72
C VAL A 186 -28.67 -18.28 -17.45
N ASP A 187 -29.78 -18.83 -17.94
CA ASP A 187 -30.78 -18.08 -18.70
C ASP A 187 -31.94 -17.55 -17.84
N LEU A 188 -31.93 -17.80 -16.52
CA LEU A 188 -33.03 -17.39 -15.66
C LEU A 188 -33.12 -15.86 -15.57
N PRO A 189 -34.31 -15.27 -15.75
CA PRO A 189 -34.53 -13.86 -15.43
C PRO A 189 -34.35 -13.66 -13.91
N TYR A 190 -33.86 -12.48 -13.54
CA TYR A 190 -33.76 -12.10 -12.14
C TYR A 190 -35.05 -11.37 -11.71
N ASP A 191 -35.71 -11.89 -10.67
CA ASP A 191 -36.93 -11.29 -10.09
C ASP A 191 -36.56 -10.35 -8.94
N GLU A 192 -36.36 -9.08 -9.29
CA GLU A 192 -36.02 -8.02 -8.33
C GLU A 192 -37.18 -7.77 -7.37
N GLN A 193 -36.91 -7.80 -6.06
CA GLN A 193 -37.97 -7.64 -5.08
C GLN A 193 -38.44 -6.17 -4.95
N PRO A 194 -39.75 -5.92 -4.90
CA PRO A 194 -40.28 -4.58 -4.69
C PRO A 194 -39.92 -4.08 -3.27
N VAL A 195 -39.63 -2.78 -3.15
CA VAL A 195 -39.35 -2.15 -1.85
C VAL A 195 -40.68 -1.76 -1.20
N ASP A 196 -41.29 -2.71 -0.49
CA ASP A 196 -42.60 -2.59 0.16
C ASP A 196 -42.49 -2.78 1.70
N CYS A 197 -41.41 -2.23 2.26
CA CYS A 197 -41.14 -2.18 3.70
C CYS A 197 -40.74 -0.76 4.14
N GLU A 198 -40.81 -0.48 5.45
CA GLU A 198 -40.32 0.78 6.00
C GLU A 198 -38.79 0.87 5.86
N ILE A 199 -38.25 2.06 5.66
CA ILE A 199 -36.80 2.30 5.63
C ILE A 199 -36.37 2.94 6.94
N PHE A 200 -35.33 2.40 7.57
CA PHE A 200 -34.84 2.88 8.85
C PHE A 200 -34.39 4.35 8.80
N SER A 201 -34.90 5.14 9.75
CA SER A 201 -34.63 6.58 9.87
C SER A 201 -34.20 7.02 11.28
N GLY A 202 -33.89 6.06 12.16
CA GLY A 202 -33.46 6.33 13.54
C GLY A 202 -32.00 6.76 13.68
N GLU A 203 -31.56 6.92 14.93
CA GLU A 203 -30.18 7.30 15.26
C GLU A 203 -29.16 6.20 14.92
N LEU A 204 -28.00 6.60 14.42
CA LEU A 204 -26.88 5.72 14.08
C LEU A 204 -25.73 5.89 15.06
N PRO A 205 -24.95 4.82 15.30
CA PRO A 205 -23.79 4.90 16.18
C PRO A 205 -22.59 5.59 15.51
N PHE A 206 -22.70 6.04 14.27
CA PHE A 206 -21.66 6.71 13.47
C PHE A 206 -22.25 7.86 12.65
N VAL A 207 -21.39 8.75 12.16
CA VAL A 207 -21.78 9.81 11.22
C VAL A 207 -21.79 9.25 9.81
N SER A 208 -22.98 9.16 9.21
CA SER A 208 -23.10 8.73 7.83
C SER A 208 -22.66 9.83 6.87
N MET A 209 -21.82 9.48 5.90
CA MET A 209 -21.32 10.40 4.88
C MET A 209 -22.18 10.31 3.61
N ASP A 210 -22.60 11.48 3.09
CA ASP A 210 -23.18 11.58 1.76
C ASP A 210 -22.06 11.59 0.72
N LEU A 211 -21.98 10.57 -0.12
CA LEU A 211 -20.92 10.46 -1.10
C LEU A 211 -21.18 11.31 -2.34
N GLN A 212 -22.38 11.89 -2.53
CA GLN A 212 -22.66 12.73 -3.70
C GLN A 212 -21.92 14.08 -3.64
N ASP A 213 -21.67 14.60 -2.43
CA ASP A 213 -21.17 15.97 -2.21
C ASP A 213 -19.71 16.04 -1.71
N VAL A 214 -18.93 14.96 -1.86
CA VAL A 214 -17.54 14.88 -1.37
C VAL A 214 -16.50 14.78 -2.48
N SER A 215 -15.32 15.37 -2.25
CA SER A 215 -14.10 15.07 -3.02
C SER A 215 -13.49 13.76 -2.53
N PHE A 216 -13.31 12.80 -3.43
CA PHE A 216 -12.66 11.53 -3.07
C PHE A 216 -11.17 11.71 -2.81
N ALA A 217 -10.48 12.61 -3.51
CA ALA A 217 -9.08 12.88 -3.22
C ALA A 217 -8.89 13.42 -1.79
N ASP A 218 -9.76 14.34 -1.36
CA ASP A 218 -9.71 14.92 -0.02
C ASP A 218 -10.07 13.88 1.05
N VAL A 219 -11.11 13.09 0.81
CA VAL A 219 -11.54 12.03 1.73
C VAL A 219 -10.44 10.98 1.91
N ILE A 220 -9.83 10.51 0.81
CA ILE A 220 -8.74 9.52 0.83
C ILE A 220 -7.50 10.10 1.49
N SER A 221 -7.19 11.38 1.31
CA SER A 221 -6.03 12.04 1.93
C SER A 221 -6.07 12.04 3.46
N GLN A 222 -7.25 11.83 4.04
CA GLN A 222 -7.48 11.77 5.47
C GLN A 222 -7.44 10.34 6.01
N CYS A 223 -7.21 9.34 5.14
CA CYS A 223 -7.10 7.94 5.53
C CYS A 223 -5.63 7.51 5.61
N GLN A 224 -5.25 6.74 6.63
CA GLN A 224 -3.91 6.18 6.83
C GLN A 224 -3.65 4.96 5.90
N VAL A 225 -3.72 5.18 4.60
CA VAL A 225 -3.59 4.14 3.56
C VAL A 225 -2.26 4.25 2.82
N ASP A 226 -1.96 3.27 1.97
CA ASP A 226 -0.78 3.33 1.10
C ASP A 226 -0.99 4.35 -0.04
N HIS A 227 -0.50 5.57 0.19
CA HIS A 227 -0.54 6.68 -0.76
C HIS A 227 0.49 6.54 -1.89
N SER A 228 1.30 5.48 -1.91
CA SER A 228 2.25 5.24 -3.01
C SER A 228 1.64 4.56 -4.24
N ILE A 229 0.37 4.14 -4.18
CA ILE A 229 -0.29 3.36 -5.24
C ILE A 229 -1.41 4.18 -5.87
N SER A 230 -1.17 4.73 -7.05
CA SER A 230 -2.10 5.64 -7.73
C SER A 230 -3.44 4.99 -8.09
N PRO A 231 -4.57 5.72 -7.98
CA PRO A 231 -5.82 5.38 -8.64
C PRO A 231 -5.63 5.17 -10.15
N VAL A 232 -6.51 4.35 -10.74
CA VAL A 232 -6.46 3.97 -12.16
C VAL A 232 -7.53 4.74 -12.93
N VAL A 233 -7.08 5.66 -13.78
CA VAL A 233 -7.91 6.59 -14.56
C VAL A 233 -8.81 5.86 -15.56
N ASP A 234 -8.30 4.80 -16.17
CA ASP A 234 -8.98 4.05 -17.25
C ASP A 234 -10.06 3.09 -16.73
N SER A 235 -10.11 2.85 -15.41
CA SER A 235 -11.03 1.90 -14.78
C SER A 235 -11.69 2.53 -13.55
N PRO A 236 -12.56 3.55 -13.73
CA PRO A 236 -13.31 4.11 -12.62
C PRO A 236 -14.29 3.06 -12.07
N GLY A 237 -14.44 3.00 -10.76
CA GLY A 237 -15.41 2.16 -10.08
C GLY A 237 -16.85 2.59 -10.32
N GLY A 238 -17.78 1.76 -9.87
CA GLY A 238 -19.20 1.96 -10.01
C GLY A 238 -19.83 1.06 -11.07
N SER A 239 -21.08 0.68 -10.79
CA SER A 239 -21.91 -0.11 -11.70
C SER A 239 -22.07 0.54 -13.08
N ARG A 240 -22.15 1.88 -13.16
CA ARG A 240 -22.26 2.59 -14.45
C ARG A 240 -21.03 2.34 -15.32
N ALA A 241 -19.84 2.47 -14.74
CA ALA A 241 -18.58 2.23 -15.45
C ALA A 241 -18.43 0.75 -15.83
N GLY A 242 -18.75 -0.16 -14.90
CA GLY A 242 -18.70 -1.60 -15.16
C GLY A 242 -19.62 -2.05 -16.30
N TYR A 243 -20.87 -1.58 -16.35
CA TYR A 243 -21.78 -1.91 -17.45
C TYR A 243 -21.42 -1.20 -18.76
N ALA A 244 -20.88 0.01 -18.72
CA ALA A 244 -20.36 0.65 -19.93
C ALA A 244 -19.25 -0.19 -20.57
N ARG A 245 -18.33 -0.72 -19.74
CA ARG A 245 -17.28 -1.64 -20.17
C ARG A 245 -17.84 -2.96 -20.71
N TRP A 246 -18.78 -3.56 -19.99
CA TRP A 246 -19.44 -4.80 -20.44
C TRP A 246 -20.15 -4.62 -21.79
N ASN A 247 -20.96 -3.57 -21.94
CA ASN A 247 -21.67 -3.29 -23.19
C ASN A 247 -20.68 -3.09 -24.33
N CYS A 248 -19.62 -2.29 -24.13
CA CYS A 248 -18.59 -2.09 -25.14
C CYS A 248 -17.92 -3.42 -25.56
N PHE A 249 -17.58 -4.28 -24.60
CA PHE A 249 -17.01 -5.60 -24.90
C PHE A 249 -18.00 -6.50 -25.64
N ARG A 250 -19.25 -6.58 -25.15
CA ARG A 250 -20.32 -7.37 -25.75
C ARG A 250 -20.57 -6.95 -27.20
N ASP A 251 -20.79 -5.66 -27.43
CA ASP A 251 -21.19 -5.11 -28.73
C ASP A 251 -20.04 -5.19 -29.77
N ARG A 252 -18.77 -5.12 -29.33
CA ARG A 252 -17.60 -5.20 -30.23
C ARG A 252 -17.12 -6.62 -30.51
N PHE A 253 -17.21 -7.51 -29.53
CA PHE A 253 -16.48 -8.79 -29.55
C PHE A 253 -17.37 -10.03 -29.44
N LEU A 254 -18.56 -9.92 -28.84
CA LEU A 254 -19.48 -11.05 -28.74
C LEU A 254 -20.57 -10.98 -29.81
N GLU A 255 -21.08 -9.79 -30.09
CA GLU A 255 -22.02 -9.57 -31.19
C GLU A 255 -21.31 -9.76 -32.54
N GLY A 256 -21.81 -10.68 -33.37
CA GLY A 256 -21.22 -11.01 -34.67
C GLY A 256 -20.25 -12.19 -34.70
N GLY A 257 -20.00 -12.86 -33.57
CA GLY A 257 -19.27 -14.15 -33.52
C GLY A 257 -17.77 -14.10 -33.83
N SER A 258 -17.15 -12.92 -33.72
CA SER A 258 -15.73 -12.69 -34.09
C SER A 258 -14.71 -13.30 -33.13
N VAL A 259 -15.06 -13.51 -31.85
CA VAL A 259 -14.14 -14.02 -30.81
C VAL A 259 -14.36 -15.50 -30.44
N ASP A 260 -15.54 -16.06 -30.69
CA ASP A 260 -15.85 -17.48 -30.38
C ASP A 260 -15.43 -18.44 -31.52
N ASN A 261 -15.12 -17.93 -32.72
CA ASN A 261 -14.75 -18.74 -33.90
C ASN A 261 -13.26 -18.77 -34.26
N ASN A 262 -12.41 -17.94 -33.62
CA ASN A 262 -10.97 -17.92 -33.89
C ASN A 262 -10.22 -18.66 -32.78
N ASP A 263 -9.61 -19.78 -33.13
CA ASP A 263 -8.64 -20.61 -32.34
C ASP A 263 -7.34 -19.86 -31.99
N GLN A 264 -7.38 -18.53 -31.85
CA GLN A 264 -6.21 -17.68 -31.73
C GLN A 264 -6.06 -17.14 -30.31
N ASP A 265 -5.78 -18.02 -29.34
CA ASP A 265 -5.06 -17.64 -28.11
C ASP A 265 -3.63 -17.10 -28.42
N HIS A 266 -3.21 -17.12 -29.70
CA HIS A 266 -1.87 -16.77 -30.19
C HIS A 266 -1.82 -15.56 -31.15
N GLN A 267 -2.89 -14.76 -31.28
CA GLN A 267 -2.84 -13.48 -32.03
C GLN A 267 -3.21 -12.23 -31.20
N ASP A 268 -3.61 -12.40 -29.93
CA ASP A 268 -3.81 -11.29 -28.98
C ASP A 268 -2.50 -10.50 -28.72
N ASP A 269 -1.36 -11.13 -28.98
CA ASP A 269 -0.01 -10.56 -28.92
C ASP A 269 0.34 -9.66 -30.13
N GLN A 270 -0.20 -9.95 -31.32
CA GLN A 270 0.11 -9.20 -32.56
C GLN A 270 -0.91 -8.13 -32.94
N ASN A 271 -2.18 -8.23 -32.51
CA ASN A 271 -3.23 -7.25 -32.88
C ASN A 271 -3.84 -6.46 -31.70
N GLY A 272 -3.58 -6.85 -30.45
CA GLY A 272 -4.00 -6.12 -29.24
C GLY A 272 -4.91 -6.97 -28.34
N TRP A 273 -4.88 -6.70 -27.03
CA TRP A 273 -5.54 -7.52 -26.01
C TRP A 273 -7.09 -7.51 -26.13
N VAL A 274 -7.69 -8.65 -26.47
CA VAL A 274 -9.15 -8.82 -26.51
C VAL A 274 -9.68 -9.38 -25.18
N GLU A 275 -9.59 -8.58 -24.11
CA GLU A 275 -10.13 -8.93 -22.79
C GLU A 275 -11.30 -8.02 -22.38
N SER A 276 -12.29 -8.60 -21.67
CA SER A 276 -13.41 -7.82 -21.13
C SER A 276 -13.00 -6.79 -20.07
N ARG A 277 -11.88 -7.04 -19.38
CA ARG A 277 -11.37 -6.24 -18.24
C ARG A 277 -12.44 -6.00 -17.17
N LEU A 278 -13.31 -7.00 -16.96
CA LEU A 278 -14.42 -6.93 -15.99
C LEU A 278 -14.05 -7.43 -14.58
N SER A 279 -12.87 -8.02 -14.39
CA SER A 279 -12.50 -8.69 -13.13
C SER A 279 -12.65 -7.79 -11.90
N ALA A 280 -12.18 -6.54 -11.96
CA ALA A 280 -12.33 -5.59 -10.85
C ALA A 280 -13.80 -5.28 -10.52
N TYR A 281 -14.65 -5.13 -11.53
CA TYR A 281 -16.09 -4.85 -11.33
C TYR A 281 -16.85 -6.06 -10.80
N LEU A 282 -16.45 -7.27 -11.21
CA LEU A 282 -16.99 -8.53 -10.69
C LEU A 282 -16.51 -8.79 -9.26
N HIS A 283 -15.26 -8.47 -8.94
CA HIS A 283 -14.68 -8.62 -7.60
C HIS A 283 -15.45 -7.80 -6.56
N PHE A 284 -15.67 -6.51 -6.83
CA PHE A 284 -16.45 -5.63 -5.94
C PHE A 284 -17.96 -5.66 -6.23
N GLY A 285 -18.41 -6.60 -7.06
CA GLY A 285 -19.82 -6.84 -7.40
C GLY A 285 -20.58 -5.62 -7.89
N MET A 286 -19.89 -4.70 -8.56
CA MET A 286 -20.45 -3.50 -9.20
C MET A 286 -21.29 -3.86 -10.42
N VAL A 287 -20.99 -5.00 -11.04
CA VAL A 287 -21.80 -5.63 -12.08
C VAL A 287 -22.30 -6.98 -11.59
N SER A 288 -23.50 -7.35 -12.02
CA SER A 288 -24.09 -8.64 -11.69
C SER A 288 -23.53 -9.75 -12.59
N PRO A 289 -22.93 -10.81 -12.01
CA PRO A 289 -22.52 -11.99 -12.79
C PRO A 289 -23.73 -12.70 -13.40
N LEU A 290 -24.92 -12.60 -12.80
CA LEU A 290 -26.15 -13.22 -13.30
C LEU A 290 -26.57 -12.59 -14.64
N ARG A 291 -26.63 -11.26 -14.70
CA ARG A 291 -26.89 -10.52 -15.94
C ARG A 291 -25.85 -10.78 -17.01
N ILE A 292 -24.56 -10.72 -16.65
CA ILE A 292 -23.47 -10.92 -17.62
C ILE A 292 -23.55 -12.33 -18.21
N ALA A 293 -23.78 -13.35 -17.39
CA ALA A 293 -23.91 -14.73 -17.86
C ALA A 293 -25.14 -14.92 -18.75
N ARG A 294 -26.29 -14.37 -18.38
CA ARG A 294 -27.52 -14.42 -19.19
C ARG A 294 -27.35 -13.74 -20.55
N GLU A 295 -26.76 -12.55 -20.57
CA GLU A 295 -26.50 -11.83 -21.83
C GLU A 295 -25.48 -12.58 -22.70
N ALA A 296 -24.39 -13.09 -22.12
CA ALA A 296 -23.40 -13.89 -22.85
C ALA A 296 -24.00 -15.21 -23.41
N SER A 297 -24.84 -15.91 -22.64
CA SER A 297 -25.55 -17.12 -23.08
C SER A 297 -26.50 -16.84 -24.24
N SER A 298 -27.21 -15.71 -24.19
CA SER A 298 -28.11 -15.30 -25.30
C SER A 298 -27.38 -15.06 -26.63
N LEU A 299 -26.08 -14.76 -26.57
CA LEU A 299 -25.21 -14.60 -27.73
C LEU A 299 -24.43 -15.89 -28.09
N GLY A 300 -24.60 -16.96 -27.32
CA GLY A 300 -23.88 -18.21 -27.51
C GLY A 300 -22.37 -18.13 -27.23
N ALA A 301 -21.92 -17.16 -26.41
CA ALA A 301 -20.50 -16.87 -26.15
C ALA A 301 -19.87 -17.90 -25.18
N ASN A 302 -19.66 -19.13 -25.65
CA ASN A 302 -19.30 -20.27 -24.80
C ASN A 302 -17.91 -20.13 -24.18
N ARG A 303 -16.92 -19.59 -24.90
CA ARG A 303 -15.56 -19.39 -24.37
C ARG A 303 -15.52 -18.35 -23.25
N PHE A 304 -16.32 -17.28 -23.36
CA PHE A 304 -16.45 -16.29 -22.29
C PHE A 304 -17.16 -16.87 -21.07
N LEU A 305 -18.27 -17.58 -21.29
CA LEU A 305 -19.01 -18.28 -20.24
C LEU A 305 -18.14 -19.31 -19.52
N ASP A 306 -17.23 -19.98 -20.23
CA ASP A 306 -16.31 -20.91 -19.61
C ASP A 306 -15.43 -20.25 -18.54
N ARG A 307 -14.81 -19.12 -18.88
CA ARG A 307 -14.01 -18.33 -17.93
C ARG A 307 -14.86 -17.84 -16.75
N LEU A 308 -16.08 -17.37 -17.03
CA LEU A 308 -16.98 -16.81 -16.01
C LEU A 308 -17.61 -17.86 -15.08
N LEU A 309 -18.00 -19.02 -15.59
CA LEU A 309 -18.76 -20.04 -14.86
C LEU A 309 -17.90 -21.17 -14.32
N ILE A 310 -16.83 -21.55 -15.02
CA ILE A 310 -15.99 -22.69 -14.63
C ILE A 310 -14.82 -22.20 -13.80
N PHE A 311 -13.90 -21.44 -14.39
CA PHE A 311 -12.67 -21.02 -13.71
C PHE A 311 -12.95 -20.10 -12.51
N ARG A 312 -13.83 -19.12 -12.70
CA ARG A 312 -14.18 -18.16 -11.65
C ARG A 312 -14.85 -18.88 -10.47
N GLU A 313 -15.94 -19.62 -10.71
CA GLU A 313 -16.72 -20.24 -9.63
C GLU A 313 -15.98 -21.40 -8.95
N LEU A 314 -15.12 -22.11 -9.67
CA LEU A 314 -14.19 -23.09 -9.07
C LEU A 314 -13.29 -22.43 -8.01
N SER A 315 -12.79 -21.22 -8.29
CA SER A 315 -11.98 -20.47 -7.32
C SER A 315 -12.77 -20.11 -6.06
N PHE A 316 -14.03 -19.66 -6.21
CA PHE A 316 -14.92 -19.38 -5.08
C PHE A 316 -15.19 -20.63 -4.23
N ARG A 317 -15.43 -21.77 -4.88
CA ARG A 317 -15.66 -23.07 -4.22
C ARG A 317 -14.44 -23.53 -3.44
N PHE A 318 -13.27 -23.45 -4.07
CA PHE A 318 -12.02 -23.85 -3.46
C PHE A 318 -11.70 -23.00 -2.23
N CYS A 319 -11.84 -21.68 -2.32
CA CYS A 319 -11.62 -20.78 -1.19
C CYS A 319 -12.62 -21.03 -0.05
N ASP A 320 -13.90 -21.31 -0.34
CA ASP A 320 -14.91 -21.63 0.67
C ASP A 320 -14.56 -22.90 1.45
N ALA A 321 -13.99 -23.91 0.79
CA ALA A 321 -13.59 -25.16 1.41
C ALA A 321 -12.25 -25.07 2.19
N ASN A 322 -11.38 -24.11 1.85
CA ASN A 322 -9.99 -24.07 2.34
C ASN A 322 -9.64 -22.81 3.13
N ILE A 323 -10.63 -22.07 3.60
CA ILE A 323 -10.49 -20.68 4.08
C ILE A 323 -9.42 -20.47 5.16
N ASP A 324 -9.19 -21.46 6.02
CA ASP A 324 -8.21 -21.41 7.10
C ASP A 324 -6.75 -21.58 6.63
N GLN A 325 -6.56 -22.13 5.42
CA GLN A 325 -5.25 -22.51 4.89
C GLN A 325 -4.94 -21.93 3.49
N ILE A 326 -5.84 -21.16 2.87
CA ILE A 326 -5.66 -20.60 1.51
C ILE A 326 -4.39 -19.74 1.32
N GLU A 327 -3.78 -19.27 2.40
CA GLU A 327 -2.54 -18.46 2.39
C GLU A 327 -1.27 -19.27 2.72
N THR A 328 -1.39 -20.59 2.92
CA THR A 328 -0.27 -21.51 3.20
C THR A 328 -0.10 -22.56 2.08
N LEU A 329 1.08 -23.18 2.02
CA LEU A 329 1.34 -24.25 1.05
C LEU A 329 0.46 -25.48 1.30
N ASP A 330 -0.14 -25.60 2.49
CA ASP A 330 -1.02 -26.72 2.85
C ASP A 330 -2.34 -26.69 2.06
N SER A 331 -2.65 -25.58 1.39
CA SER A 331 -3.77 -25.50 0.44
C SER A 331 -3.50 -26.20 -0.90
N LEU A 332 -2.26 -26.56 -1.21
CA LEU A 332 -1.88 -27.21 -2.47
C LEU A 332 -2.19 -28.72 -2.45
N PRO A 333 -2.39 -29.36 -3.62
CA PRO A 333 -2.51 -30.81 -3.67
C PRO A 333 -1.22 -31.48 -3.22
N ASP A 334 -1.33 -32.66 -2.60
CA ASP A 334 -0.21 -33.41 -2.02
C ASP A 334 1.00 -33.54 -2.96
N TRP A 335 0.75 -33.81 -4.25
CA TRP A 335 1.82 -33.97 -5.24
C TRP A 335 2.65 -32.68 -5.39
N ALA A 336 2.01 -31.51 -5.39
CA ALA A 336 2.67 -30.23 -5.58
C ALA A 336 3.39 -29.81 -4.31
N LEU A 337 2.73 -29.97 -3.15
CA LEU A 337 3.32 -29.69 -1.84
C LEU A 337 4.58 -30.52 -1.61
N GLN A 338 4.50 -31.85 -1.78
CA GLN A 338 5.64 -32.75 -1.59
C GLN A 338 6.78 -32.43 -2.56
N SER A 339 6.45 -32.12 -3.81
CA SER A 339 7.46 -31.76 -4.80
C SER A 339 8.18 -30.46 -4.44
N LEU A 340 7.44 -29.40 -4.12
CA LEU A 340 8.04 -28.11 -3.74
C LEU A 340 8.90 -28.22 -2.47
N LEU A 341 8.48 -29.02 -1.48
CA LEU A 341 9.26 -29.27 -0.27
C LEU A 341 10.54 -30.06 -0.55
N ALA A 342 10.49 -31.08 -1.42
CA ALA A 342 11.66 -31.84 -1.82
C ALA A 342 12.73 -30.98 -2.51
N HIS A 343 12.30 -29.91 -3.20
CA HIS A 343 13.14 -28.98 -3.96
C HIS A 343 13.39 -27.64 -3.23
N GLN A 344 13.12 -27.58 -1.92
CA GLN A 344 13.30 -26.35 -1.14
C GLN A 344 14.79 -25.98 -0.96
N ALA A 345 15.69 -26.96 -0.94
CA ALA A 345 17.13 -26.75 -0.77
C ALA A 345 17.87 -26.41 -2.09
N ASP A 346 17.21 -26.53 -3.24
CA ASP A 346 17.83 -26.27 -4.54
C ASP A 346 18.31 -24.82 -4.65
N ALA A 347 19.39 -24.59 -5.39
CA ALA A 347 19.88 -23.25 -5.64
C ALA A 347 18.83 -22.44 -6.43
N ARG A 348 18.64 -21.18 -6.01
CA ARG A 348 17.81 -20.19 -6.73
C ARG A 348 18.68 -19.30 -7.59
N GLU A 349 18.12 -18.75 -8.66
CA GLU A 349 18.87 -17.85 -9.55
C GLU A 349 19.20 -16.50 -8.91
N ALA A 350 18.33 -16.08 -7.99
CA ALA A 350 18.48 -14.89 -7.18
C ALA A 350 17.65 -15.06 -5.90
N ASP A 351 17.81 -14.15 -4.94
CA ASP A 351 16.89 -13.99 -3.82
C ASP A 351 16.55 -12.50 -3.70
N TYR A 352 15.56 -12.05 -4.48
CA TYR A 352 15.19 -10.63 -4.55
C TYR A 352 14.38 -10.21 -3.31
N SER A 353 14.60 -8.98 -2.85
CA SER A 353 13.76 -8.37 -1.82
C SER A 353 12.37 -8.03 -2.36
N TRP A 354 11.42 -7.82 -1.44
CA TRP A 354 10.08 -7.39 -1.83
C TRP A 354 10.12 -6.04 -2.57
N GLU A 355 10.93 -5.07 -2.13
CA GLU A 355 11.03 -3.77 -2.81
C GLU A 355 11.53 -3.94 -4.26
N THR A 356 12.59 -4.71 -4.47
CA THR A 356 13.14 -5.01 -5.82
C THR A 356 12.07 -5.63 -6.72
N LEU A 357 11.36 -6.64 -6.21
CA LEU A 357 10.28 -7.29 -6.95
C LEU A 357 9.13 -6.32 -7.19
N SER A 358 8.69 -5.56 -6.20
CA SER A 358 7.53 -4.66 -6.30
C SER A 358 7.70 -3.56 -7.34
N ARG A 359 8.94 -3.13 -7.57
CA ARG A 359 9.32 -2.10 -8.55
C ARG A 359 9.61 -2.67 -9.95
N GLY A 360 9.52 -3.98 -10.14
CA GLY A 360 9.84 -4.61 -11.42
C GLY A 360 11.33 -4.49 -11.76
N GLN A 361 12.22 -4.75 -10.80
CA GLN A 361 13.68 -4.62 -10.98
C GLN A 361 14.40 -5.97 -10.96
N SER A 362 13.87 -6.95 -11.67
CA SER A 362 14.57 -8.22 -11.94
C SER A 362 15.51 -8.10 -13.14
N LYS A 363 16.31 -9.15 -13.40
CA LYS A 363 17.09 -9.26 -14.64
C LYS A 363 16.24 -9.56 -15.89
N HIS A 364 14.94 -9.84 -15.75
CA HIS A 364 14.07 -10.25 -16.86
C HIS A 364 13.09 -9.14 -17.28
N PRO A 365 13.19 -8.61 -18.51
CA PRO A 365 12.40 -7.46 -18.95
C PRO A 365 10.90 -7.76 -19.05
N LEU A 366 10.50 -8.95 -19.49
CA LEU A 366 9.08 -9.34 -19.54
C LEU A 366 8.44 -9.32 -18.15
N TRP A 367 9.10 -9.89 -17.15
CA TRP A 367 8.58 -9.90 -15.78
C TRP A 367 8.49 -8.48 -15.21
N ASN A 368 9.50 -7.65 -15.47
CA ASN A 368 9.51 -6.25 -15.08
C ASN A 368 8.32 -5.49 -15.71
N ALA A 369 8.02 -5.72 -16.99
CA ALA A 369 6.85 -5.14 -17.65
C ALA A 369 5.53 -5.59 -17.00
N CYS A 370 5.38 -6.88 -16.67
CA CYS A 370 4.20 -7.38 -15.95
C CYS A 370 4.01 -6.68 -14.60
N GLN A 371 5.08 -6.57 -13.82
CA GLN A 371 5.02 -5.93 -12.51
C GLN A 371 4.73 -4.42 -12.62
N ARG A 372 5.33 -3.73 -13.59
CA ARG A 372 5.03 -2.31 -13.84
C ARG A 372 3.59 -2.10 -14.29
N SER A 373 2.99 -3.05 -15.03
CA SER A 373 1.56 -3.02 -15.37
C SER A 373 0.69 -3.05 -14.11
N LEU A 374 0.98 -3.96 -13.18
CA LEU A 374 0.31 -4.01 -11.88
C LEU A 374 0.52 -2.71 -11.10
N LEU A 375 1.76 -2.22 -11.02
CA LEU A 375 2.09 -1.00 -10.28
C LEU A 375 1.37 0.24 -10.83
N LYS A 376 1.32 0.45 -12.14
CA LYS A 376 0.76 1.66 -12.76
C LYS A 376 -0.74 1.57 -13.04
N HIS A 377 -1.19 0.41 -13.54
CA HIS A 377 -2.53 0.24 -14.11
C HIS A 377 -3.44 -0.69 -13.31
N GLY A 378 -2.91 -1.36 -12.30
CA GLY A 378 -3.68 -2.24 -11.41
C GLY A 378 -4.30 -3.45 -12.10
N GLU A 379 -3.77 -3.82 -13.27
CA GLU A 379 -4.26 -4.93 -14.08
C GLU A 379 -3.10 -5.67 -14.74
N LEU A 380 -3.29 -6.97 -14.95
CA LEU A 380 -2.36 -7.84 -15.64
C LEU A 380 -3.15 -8.92 -16.39
N HIS A 381 -2.88 -9.04 -17.69
CA HIS A 381 -3.48 -10.06 -18.56
C HIS A 381 -3.27 -11.47 -17.97
N ASP A 382 -4.27 -12.35 -18.09
CA ASP A 382 -4.24 -13.67 -17.44
C ASP A 382 -3.01 -14.50 -17.82
N ASP A 383 -2.68 -14.55 -19.11
CA ASP A 383 -1.54 -15.31 -19.61
C ASP A 383 -0.19 -14.77 -19.11
N LEU A 384 -0.09 -13.43 -18.95
CA LEU A 384 1.08 -12.78 -18.36
C LEU A 384 1.15 -13.03 -16.84
N ARG A 385 0.01 -13.07 -16.16
CA ARG A 385 -0.10 -13.33 -14.71
C ARG A 385 0.45 -14.71 -14.35
N LYS A 386 0.16 -15.72 -15.18
CA LYS A 386 0.73 -17.08 -15.05
C LYS A 386 2.25 -17.10 -15.11
N THR A 387 2.83 -16.40 -16.09
CA THR A 387 4.28 -16.26 -16.22
C THR A 387 4.89 -15.45 -15.07
N TRP A 388 4.23 -14.35 -14.69
CA TRP A 388 4.66 -13.49 -13.60
C TRP A 388 4.71 -14.24 -12.26
N GLY A 389 3.67 -15.02 -11.92
CA GLY A 389 3.59 -15.74 -10.66
C GLY A 389 4.57 -16.92 -10.57
N LYS A 390 4.66 -17.74 -11.63
CA LYS A 390 5.59 -18.90 -11.67
C LYS A 390 7.06 -18.48 -11.58
N ALA A 391 7.42 -17.32 -12.11
CA ALA A 391 8.79 -16.82 -12.07
C ALA A 391 9.33 -16.61 -10.65
N LEU A 392 8.46 -16.35 -9.65
CA LEU A 392 8.88 -16.05 -8.28
C LEU A 392 9.57 -17.23 -7.57
N LEU A 393 9.27 -18.48 -7.95
CA LEU A 393 9.94 -19.68 -7.43
C LEU A 393 11.45 -19.68 -7.70
N ARG A 394 11.88 -18.98 -8.76
CA ARG A 394 13.27 -18.86 -9.18
C ARG A 394 14.06 -17.84 -8.36
N TRP A 395 13.37 -16.90 -7.70
CA TRP A 395 13.98 -15.68 -7.13
C TRP A 395 13.65 -15.44 -5.66
N THR A 396 13.12 -16.43 -4.98
CA THR A 396 12.82 -16.36 -3.55
C THR A 396 13.30 -17.63 -2.88
N SER A 397 13.87 -17.47 -1.68
CA SER A 397 14.58 -18.54 -0.97
C SER A 397 13.77 -19.82 -0.69
N THR A 398 12.44 -19.77 -0.66
CA THR A 398 11.58 -20.95 -0.45
C THR A 398 10.25 -20.79 -1.18
N ALA A 399 9.59 -21.89 -1.53
CA ALA A 399 8.24 -21.87 -2.15
C ALA A 399 7.21 -21.12 -1.29
N GLY A 400 7.25 -21.28 0.04
CA GLY A 400 6.37 -20.56 0.96
C GLY A 400 6.66 -19.05 1.01
N ARG A 401 7.89 -18.62 0.76
CA ARG A 401 8.19 -17.19 0.52
C ARG A 401 7.70 -16.75 -0.85
N SER A 402 7.90 -17.55 -1.89
CA SER A 402 7.43 -17.26 -3.25
C SER A 402 5.93 -16.98 -3.27
N MET A 403 5.15 -17.86 -2.66
CA MET A 403 3.69 -17.76 -2.63
C MET A 403 3.22 -16.53 -1.85
N ARG A 404 3.80 -16.26 -0.68
CA ARG A 404 3.47 -15.04 0.10
C ARG A 404 3.81 -13.76 -0.66
N VAL A 405 4.94 -13.72 -1.35
CA VAL A 405 5.30 -12.56 -2.19
C VAL A 405 4.34 -12.42 -3.38
N ALA A 406 3.98 -13.52 -4.04
CA ALA A 406 2.99 -13.52 -5.12
C ALA A 406 1.63 -12.99 -4.64
N MET A 407 1.16 -13.48 -3.49
CA MET A 407 -0.09 -13.01 -2.87
C MET A 407 -0.02 -11.53 -2.50
N ASP A 408 1.05 -11.07 -1.82
CA ASP A 408 1.20 -9.66 -1.46
C ASP A 408 1.18 -8.76 -2.70
N LEU A 409 2.00 -9.05 -3.71
CA LEU A 409 2.07 -8.23 -4.92
C LEU A 409 0.74 -8.23 -5.68
N ASN A 410 0.08 -9.39 -5.79
CA ASN A 410 -1.22 -9.50 -6.43
C ASN A 410 -2.30 -8.68 -5.70
N HIS A 411 -2.41 -8.87 -4.38
CA HIS A 411 -3.44 -8.24 -3.54
C HIS A 411 -3.21 -6.76 -3.31
N ARG A 412 -1.96 -6.30 -3.38
CA ARG A 412 -1.58 -4.91 -3.20
C ARG A 412 -1.80 -4.05 -4.44
N TYR A 413 -1.45 -4.59 -5.61
CA TYR A 413 -1.41 -3.79 -6.83
C TYR A 413 -2.62 -4.03 -7.72
N ALA A 414 -3.15 -5.25 -7.81
CA ALA A 414 -4.26 -5.52 -8.72
C ALA A 414 -5.61 -5.02 -8.15
N LEU A 415 -6.43 -4.37 -8.98
CA LEU A 415 -7.79 -3.98 -8.62
C LEU A 415 -8.69 -5.20 -8.38
N ASP A 416 -8.37 -6.33 -9.01
CA ASP A 416 -9.05 -7.63 -8.86
C ASP A 416 -8.31 -8.58 -7.90
N GLY A 417 -7.36 -8.07 -7.11
CA GLY A 417 -6.71 -8.83 -6.03
C GLY A 417 -7.62 -8.94 -4.81
N ARG A 418 -7.29 -9.86 -3.87
CA ARG A 418 -8.08 -10.17 -2.65
C ARG A 418 -9.46 -10.74 -2.98
N ASP A 419 -9.53 -11.38 -4.13
CA ASP A 419 -10.69 -12.10 -4.65
C ASP A 419 -10.35 -13.59 -4.67
N PRO A 420 -11.34 -14.50 -4.51
CA PRO A 420 -11.11 -15.92 -4.72
C PRO A 420 -10.37 -16.25 -6.02
N CYS A 421 -10.63 -15.52 -7.13
CA CYS A 421 -9.89 -15.69 -8.37
C CYS A 421 -8.43 -15.22 -8.30
N GLY A 422 -8.15 -14.20 -7.48
CA GLY A 422 -6.79 -13.79 -7.17
C GLY A 422 -6.02 -14.88 -6.43
N TYR A 423 -6.64 -15.52 -5.42
CA TYR A 423 -6.07 -16.67 -4.73
C TYR A 423 -5.88 -17.86 -5.69
N GLY A 424 -6.93 -18.24 -6.43
CA GLY A 424 -6.89 -19.34 -7.38
C GLY A 424 -5.80 -19.18 -8.45
N GLY A 425 -5.66 -17.98 -9.01
CA GLY A 425 -4.63 -17.66 -10.00
C GLY A 425 -3.21 -17.74 -9.42
N VAL A 426 -2.99 -17.26 -8.19
CA VAL A 426 -1.69 -17.39 -7.52
C VAL A 426 -1.38 -18.85 -7.20
N LEU A 427 -2.32 -19.58 -6.58
CA LEU A 427 -2.14 -20.98 -6.20
C LEU A 427 -1.92 -21.89 -7.42
N TRP A 428 -2.52 -21.56 -8.56
CA TRP A 428 -2.27 -22.25 -9.82
C TRP A 428 -0.80 -22.19 -10.24
N CYS A 429 -0.10 -21.07 -9.98
CA CYS A 429 1.33 -20.99 -10.25
C CYS A 429 2.15 -22.01 -9.43
N PHE A 430 1.62 -22.50 -8.32
CA PHE A 430 2.23 -23.48 -7.42
C PHE A 430 1.66 -24.90 -7.56
N GLY A 431 0.78 -25.15 -8.53
CA GLY A 431 0.25 -26.48 -8.85
C GLY A 431 -1.23 -26.71 -8.51
N GLN A 432 -1.93 -25.74 -7.91
CA GLN A 432 -3.37 -25.86 -7.67
C GLN A 432 -4.16 -25.90 -8.98
N PHE A 433 -5.11 -26.84 -9.12
CA PHE A 433 -5.88 -27.10 -10.34
C PHE A 433 -5.06 -27.54 -11.57
N ASP A 434 -3.78 -27.89 -11.37
CA ASP A 434 -2.87 -28.33 -12.44
C ASP A 434 -2.52 -29.82 -12.26
N GLN A 435 -1.77 -30.38 -13.21
CA GLN A 435 -1.26 -31.75 -13.17
C GLN A 435 0.28 -31.76 -13.08
N PRO A 436 0.88 -32.79 -12.47
CA PRO A 436 2.34 -32.89 -12.39
C PRO A 436 2.98 -33.04 -13.79
N SER A 437 4.06 -32.30 -14.01
CA SER A 437 4.98 -32.50 -15.13
C SER A 437 5.65 -33.87 -15.04
N GLN A 438 5.87 -34.51 -16.20
CA GLN A 438 6.66 -35.74 -16.30
C GLN A 438 8.15 -35.51 -16.01
N SER A 439 8.62 -34.27 -16.13
CA SER A 439 10.01 -33.88 -15.85
C SER A 439 10.09 -33.07 -14.57
N THR A 440 11.05 -33.44 -13.72
CA THR A 440 11.41 -32.69 -12.54
C THR A 440 12.42 -31.61 -12.91
N GLN A 441 12.23 -30.39 -12.41
CA GLN A 441 13.16 -29.27 -12.57
C GLN A 441 13.59 -28.76 -11.21
N ASP A 442 14.80 -28.22 -11.12
CA ASP A 442 15.27 -27.54 -9.92
C ASP A 442 14.23 -26.50 -9.48
N TYR A 443 14.07 -26.34 -8.16
CA TYR A 443 13.17 -25.40 -7.46
C TYR A 443 11.65 -25.51 -7.75
N LEU A 444 11.24 -25.97 -8.93
CA LEU A 444 9.85 -26.23 -9.33
C LEU A 444 9.39 -27.64 -8.95
N GLY A 445 10.33 -28.60 -8.90
CA GLY A 445 10.00 -30.01 -8.84
C GLY A 445 9.18 -30.43 -10.06
N THR A 446 8.02 -31.03 -9.83
CA THR A 446 7.07 -31.47 -10.87
C THR A 446 6.00 -30.43 -11.18
N VAL A 447 6.04 -29.23 -10.59
CA VAL A 447 5.14 -28.14 -10.99
C VAL A 447 5.45 -27.74 -12.43
N PRO A 448 4.46 -27.66 -13.34
CA PRO A 448 4.70 -27.33 -14.74
C PRO A 448 5.45 -26.00 -14.91
N ALA A 449 6.54 -26.06 -15.67
CA ALA A 449 7.40 -24.92 -15.96
C ALA A 449 6.75 -23.97 -16.96
N ARG A 450 7.08 -22.68 -16.82
CA ARG A 450 6.72 -21.64 -17.80
C ARG A 450 7.89 -20.67 -17.98
N PRO A 451 8.91 -21.06 -18.78
CA PRO A 451 10.13 -20.26 -18.93
C PRO A 451 9.83 -18.86 -19.44
N LEU A 452 10.47 -17.86 -18.83
CA LEU A 452 10.30 -16.44 -19.20
C LEU A 452 10.74 -16.17 -20.64
N ASP A 453 11.84 -16.79 -21.07
CA ASP A 453 12.43 -16.55 -22.39
C ASP A 453 11.54 -17.14 -23.50
N ASP A 454 10.91 -18.29 -23.27
CA ASP A 454 9.94 -18.88 -24.20
C ASP A 454 8.69 -18.03 -24.37
N HIS A 455 8.25 -17.35 -23.30
CA HIS A 455 7.14 -16.41 -23.42
C HIS A 455 7.57 -15.10 -24.08
N LEU A 456 8.75 -14.60 -23.74
CA LEU A 456 9.31 -13.39 -24.35
C LEU A 456 9.44 -13.55 -25.88
N ASN A 457 9.83 -14.72 -26.38
CA ASN A 457 9.94 -15.00 -27.81
C ASN A 457 8.61 -15.01 -28.57
N ARG A 458 7.48 -15.05 -27.85
CA ARG A 458 6.12 -15.03 -28.43
C ARG A 458 5.44 -13.66 -28.31
N ILE A 459 6.03 -12.71 -27.57
CA ILE A 459 5.43 -11.40 -27.29
C ILE A 459 6.24 -10.29 -27.97
N ASP A 460 5.53 -9.30 -28.52
CA ASP A 460 6.12 -8.00 -28.87
C ASP A 460 6.36 -7.19 -27.59
N LEU A 461 7.59 -7.26 -27.06
CA LEU A 461 7.99 -6.59 -25.84
C LEU A 461 7.93 -5.06 -25.97
N ASP A 462 8.20 -4.50 -27.14
CA ASP A 462 8.17 -3.05 -27.36
C ASP A 462 6.73 -2.53 -27.31
N ARG A 463 5.80 -3.27 -27.94
CA ARG A 463 4.37 -2.97 -27.82
C ARG A 463 3.87 -3.12 -26.40
N LEU A 464 4.27 -4.18 -25.68
CA LEU A 464 3.92 -4.36 -24.28
C LEU A 464 4.45 -3.19 -23.43
N ASN A 465 5.71 -2.80 -23.60
CA ASN A 465 6.28 -1.67 -22.87
C ASN A 465 5.56 -0.37 -23.20
N LYS A 466 5.21 -0.11 -24.47
CA LYS A 466 4.40 1.06 -24.83
C LYS A 466 3.03 1.07 -24.16
N HIS A 467 2.41 -0.10 -24.02
CA HIS A 467 1.14 -0.23 -23.29
C HIS A 467 1.34 -0.01 -21.78
N VAL A 468 2.35 -0.62 -21.17
CA VAL A 468 2.63 -0.53 -19.72
C VAL A 468 3.13 0.84 -19.30
N ASP A 469 3.98 1.47 -20.11
CA ASP A 469 4.56 2.79 -19.83
C ASP A 469 3.68 3.94 -20.36
N ARG A 470 2.45 3.65 -20.78
CA ARG A 470 1.46 4.69 -21.05
C ARG A 470 1.26 5.57 -19.81
N PRO A 471 1.03 6.88 -19.98
CA PRO A 471 0.79 7.79 -18.87
C PRO A 471 -0.36 7.34 -17.96
N VAL A 472 -0.21 7.55 -16.65
CA VAL A 472 -1.25 7.23 -15.65
C VAL A 472 -2.39 8.25 -15.64
N ALA A 473 -2.20 9.41 -16.28
CA ALA A 473 -3.18 10.45 -16.54
C ALA A 473 -2.90 11.06 -17.92
N GLU A 474 -3.88 11.77 -18.50
CA GLU A 474 -3.78 12.35 -19.86
C GLU A 474 -2.58 13.30 -20.00
N ASP A 475 -2.40 14.18 -19.02
CA ASP A 475 -1.28 15.11 -18.91
C ASP A 475 -0.49 14.80 -17.63
N LEU A 476 0.84 14.65 -17.75
CA LEU A 476 1.72 14.45 -16.61
C LEU A 476 2.55 15.72 -16.36
N PRO A 477 2.55 16.26 -15.12
CA PRO A 477 3.31 17.45 -14.80
C PRO A 477 4.80 17.13 -14.65
N ARG A 478 5.64 18.14 -14.90
CA ARG A 478 7.04 18.17 -14.49
C ARG A 478 7.12 18.62 -13.03
N VAL A 479 7.83 17.86 -12.21
CA VAL A 479 7.85 18.04 -10.76
C VAL A 479 9.24 18.43 -10.27
N ALA A 480 9.34 19.55 -9.56
CA ALA A 480 10.53 19.91 -8.80
C ALA A 480 10.37 19.48 -7.34
N VAL A 481 11.36 18.79 -6.79
CA VAL A 481 11.43 18.45 -5.37
C VAL A 481 12.60 19.20 -4.74
N VAL A 482 12.31 20.09 -3.78
CA VAL A 482 13.33 20.86 -3.09
C VAL A 482 13.74 20.13 -1.81
N GLY A 483 14.91 19.47 -1.85
CA GLY A 483 15.54 18.75 -0.74
C GLY A 483 15.54 17.23 -0.91
N ALA A 484 16.73 16.62 -0.91
CA ALA A 484 16.95 15.17 -0.99
C ALA A 484 17.02 14.51 0.41
N GLY A 485 16.21 15.00 1.35
CA GLY A 485 15.89 14.28 2.58
C GLY A 485 14.96 13.08 2.32
N LEU A 486 14.70 12.28 3.35
CA LEU A 486 13.94 11.03 3.19
C LEU A 486 12.54 11.23 2.59
N ALA A 487 11.81 12.27 2.99
CA ALA A 487 10.47 12.56 2.46
C ALA A 487 10.53 12.90 0.96
N GLY A 488 11.44 13.78 0.56
CA GLY A 488 11.62 14.16 -0.84
C GLY A 488 12.09 12.99 -1.71
N LEU A 489 12.97 12.13 -1.20
CA LEU A 489 13.39 10.92 -1.90
C LEU A 489 12.23 9.93 -2.07
N MET A 490 11.43 9.71 -1.03
CA MET A 490 10.26 8.83 -1.12
C MET A 490 9.21 9.39 -2.08
N ALA A 491 8.93 10.70 -2.02
CA ALA A 491 8.01 11.35 -2.94
C ALA A 491 8.48 11.19 -4.39
N SER A 492 9.74 11.53 -4.65
CA SER A 492 10.34 11.45 -5.99
C SER A 492 10.36 10.03 -6.53
N ARG A 493 10.67 9.05 -5.67
CA ARG A 493 10.65 7.62 -6.03
C ARG A 493 9.27 7.20 -6.48
N THR A 494 8.24 7.44 -5.66
CA THR A 494 6.85 7.10 -5.96
C THR A 494 6.42 7.70 -7.30
N LEU A 495 6.68 8.99 -7.51
CA LEU A 495 6.28 9.70 -8.73
C LEU A 495 7.03 9.19 -9.98
N THR A 496 8.33 8.92 -9.85
CA THR A 496 9.15 8.34 -10.94
C THR A 496 8.68 6.94 -11.31
N ASP A 497 8.35 6.10 -10.31
CA ASP A 497 7.83 4.76 -10.54
C ASP A 497 6.45 4.79 -11.26
N HIS A 498 5.71 5.90 -11.16
CA HIS A 498 4.48 6.18 -11.92
C HIS A 498 4.71 6.90 -13.26
N GLY A 499 5.96 7.17 -13.63
CA GLY A 499 6.35 7.74 -14.93
C GLY A 499 6.36 9.26 -15.01
N LEU A 500 6.30 9.99 -13.89
CA LEU A 500 6.43 11.45 -13.90
C LEU A 500 7.90 11.88 -14.06
N ASP A 501 8.12 13.02 -14.71
CA ASP A 501 9.42 13.69 -14.79
C ASP A 501 9.69 14.45 -13.48
N VAL A 502 10.63 13.96 -12.68
CA VAL A 502 10.96 14.50 -11.36
C VAL A 502 12.41 14.94 -11.32
N THR A 503 12.67 16.19 -10.92
CA THR A 503 14.01 16.70 -10.63
C THR A 503 14.13 17.09 -9.17
N ILE A 504 15.13 16.55 -8.47
CA ILE A 504 15.41 16.86 -7.07
C ILE A 504 16.55 17.89 -6.99
N PHE A 505 16.34 18.96 -6.23
CA PHE A 505 17.37 19.97 -5.96
C PHE A 505 17.83 19.86 -4.51
N GLU A 506 19.10 19.52 -4.30
CA GLU A 506 19.71 19.36 -2.97
C GLU A 506 20.85 20.37 -2.79
N LYS A 507 20.73 21.20 -1.75
CA LYS A 507 21.74 22.22 -1.42
C LYS A 507 23.10 21.63 -1.04
N SER A 508 23.12 20.41 -0.51
CA SER A 508 24.31 19.73 -0.03
C SER A 508 24.99 18.92 -1.14
N GLY A 509 26.22 18.45 -0.89
CA GLY A 509 26.91 17.53 -1.81
C GLY A 509 26.45 16.07 -1.74
N GLY A 510 25.35 15.79 -1.07
CA GLY A 510 24.83 14.42 -0.94
C GLY A 510 23.50 14.36 -0.22
N VAL A 511 22.86 13.19 -0.32
CA VAL A 511 21.48 12.96 0.10
C VAL A 511 21.32 12.51 1.56
N GLY A 512 20.09 12.62 2.06
CA GLY A 512 19.64 12.04 3.33
C GLY A 512 19.40 13.05 4.45
N GLY A 513 19.74 14.33 4.27
CA GLY A 513 19.52 15.37 5.29
C GLY A 513 20.09 14.97 6.65
N ARG A 514 19.23 14.85 7.67
CA ARG A 514 19.64 14.41 9.02
C ARG A 514 20.14 12.97 9.08
N MET A 515 19.86 12.12 8.09
CA MET A 515 20.45 10.77 7.97
C MET A 515 21.90 10.80 7.47
N SER A 516 22.46 11.97 7.14
CA SER A 516 23.84 12.10 6.66
C SER A 516 24.87 11.55 7.66
N THR A 517 25.91 10.92 7.10
CA THR A 517 27.06 10.44 7.85
C THR A 517 28.25 11.36 7.53
N ARG A 518 28.81 12.02 8.54
CA ARG A 518 30.01 12.85 8.40
C ARG A 518 31.23 11.95 8.36
N ARG A 519 32.16 12.22 7.45
CA ARG A 519 33.45 11.53 7.29
C ARG A 519 34.58 12.52 7.53
N ILE A 520 35.60 12.12 8.29
CA ILE A 520 36.78 12.94 8.58
C ILE A 520 38.02 12.14 8.22
N ASN A 521 38.87 12.70 7.35
CA ASN A 521 40.19 12.15 7.04
C ASN A 521 41.24 12.90 7.88
N LYS A 522 42.20 12.19 8.48
CA LYS A 522 43.19 12.79 9.39
C LYS A 522 44.13 13.82 8.74
N ASP A 523 44.25 13.86 7.40
CA ASP A 523 45.25 14.67 6.68
C ASP A 523 44.71 15.93 5.98
N THR A 524 43.44 16.33 6.18
CA THR A 524 42.86 17.52 5.51
C THR A 524 42.54 18.69 6.44
N ALA A 525 43.11 18.68 7.65
CA ALA A 525 43.19 19.87 8.49
C ALA A 525 44.44 20.70 8.11
N GLY A 526 44.46 21.25 6.89
CA GLY A 526 45.55 22.07 6.37
C GLY A 526 45.66 21.99 4.85
N GLU A 527 45.69 23.13 4.18
CA GLU A 527 45.90 23.25 2.73
C GLU A 527 47.24 22.61 2.32
N ASN A 528 47.21 21.91 1.17
CA ASN A 528 48.30 21.17 0.49
C ASN A 528 48.58 19.75 0.99
N ALA A 529 47.97 18.76 0.33
CA ALA A 529 48.39 17.35 0.43
C ALA A 529 48.73 16.79 -0.96
N GLY A 530 50.03 16.71 -1.24
CA GLY A 530 50.59 15.74 -2.18
C GLY A 530 50.46 14.32 -1.61
N GLU A 531 50.59 13.34 -2.50
CA GLU A 531 50.28 11.92 -2.28
C GLU A 531 50.96 11.25 -1.07
N LYS A 532 50.20 10.35 -0.43
CA LYS A 532 50.54 9.25 0.52
C LYS A 532 50.55 9.56 2.02
N ALA A 533 49.45 9.19 2.69
CA ALA A 533 49.32 8.01 3.58
C ALA A 533 47.92 8.02 4.24
N VAL A 534 46.98 7.17 3.81
CA VAL A 534 45.58 7.18 4.31
C VAL A 534 45.52 6.71 5.78
N LEU A 535 45.58 7.65 6.72
CA LEU A 535 45.29 7.46 8.16
C LEU A 535 43.77 7.43 8.42
N PRO A 536 43.30 6.87 9.56
CA PRO A 536 41.93 6.37 9.70
C PRO A 536 40.83 7.41 9.49
N GLN A 537 39.85 7.06 8.66
CA GLN A 537 38.62 7.83 8.43
C GLN A 537 37.66 7.64 9.60
N TYR A 538 37.46 8.66 10.44
CA TYR A 538 36.35 8.65 11.39
C TYR A 538 35.04 8.87 10.63
N GLN A 539 33.98 8.18 11.08
CA GLN A 539 32.63 8.41 10.57
C GLN A 539 31.63 8.57 11.71
N PHE A 540 30.69 9.48 11.53
CA PHE A 540 29.68 9.83 12.52
C PHE A 540 28.32 10.00 11.86
N ASP A 541 27.35 9.18 12.26
CA ASP A 541 25.95 9.51 12.03
C ASP A 541 25.61 10.56 13.07
N HIS A 542 25.36 11.81 12.70
CA HIS A 542 25.35 12.94 13.67
C HIS A 542 24.00 13.64 13.76
N GLY A 543 23.11 13.43 12.80
CA GLY A 543 21.69 13.78 12.87
C GLY A 543 20.88 12.62 13.43
N ALA A 544 20.41 11.70 12.58
CA ALA A 544 19.65 10.53 12.99
C ALA A 544 20.58 9.40 13.47
N GLN A 545 20.44 8.99 14.73
CA GLN A 545 21.31 7.96 15.34
C GLN A 545 20.82 6.53 15.10
N TYR A 546 19.51 6.37 14.99
CA TYR A 546 18.79 5.14 14.70
C TYR A 546 17.38 5.53 14.23
N PHE A 547 16.59 4.54 13.81
CA PHE A 547 15.15 4.69 13.64
C PHE A 547 14.39 3.46 14.15
N THR A 548 13.07 3.61 14.25
CA THR A 548 12.12 2.55 14.60
C THR A 548 11.13 2.41 13.45
N ALA A 549 10.54 1.22 13.30
CA ALA A 549 9.48 0.97 12.33
C ALA A 549 8.30 0.32 13.06
N ARG A 550 7.10 0.84 12.83
CA ARG A 550 5.83 0.45 13.46
C ARG A 550 4.70 0.47 12.45
N ASP A 551 4.66 1.48 11.58
CA ASP A 551 3.65 1.58 10.53
C ASP A 551 3.87 0.47 9.49
N PRO A 552 2.84 -0.34 9.16
CA PRO A 552 2.95 -1.41 8.17
C PRO A 552 3.46 -0.95 6.80
N ARG A 553 3.16 0.29 6.39
CA ARG A 553 3.63 0.89 5.14
C ARG A 553 5.15 1.05 5.15
N PHE A 554 5.73 1.50 6.26
CA PHE A 554 7.18 1.65 6.41
C PHE A 554 7.91 0.33 6.73
N CYS A 555 7.32 -0.51 7.59
CA CYS A 555 7.88 -1.81 8.00
C CYS A 555 8.24 -2.70 6.81
N ARG A 556 7.42 -2.70 5.75
CA ARG A 556 7.64 -3.50 4.54
C ARG A 556 8.89 -3.09 3.76
N TYR A 557 9.17 -1.80 3.66
CA TYR A 557 10.43 -1.30 3.08
C TYR A 557 11.62 -1.64 3.98
N VAL A 558 11.48 -1.45 5.29
CA VAL A 558 12.55 -1.79 6.24
C VAL A 558 12.90 -3.28 6.18
N GLN A 559 11.92 -4.17 6.03
CA GLN A 559 12.16 -5.61 5.82
C GLN A 559 12.93 -5.88 4.53
N SER A 560 12.60 -5.18 3.44
CA SER A 560 13.36 -5.27 2.17
C SER A 560 14.79 -4.76 2.33
N TRP A 561 14.98 -3.63 3.02
CA TRP A 561 16.30 -3.07 3.29
C TRP A 561 17.14 -3.95 4.23
N ILE A 562 16.52 -4.71 5.12
CA ILE A 562 17.21 -5.73 5.92
C ILE A 562 17.64 -6.90 5.05
N HIS A 563 16.74 -7.39 4.19
CA HIS A 563 17.04 -8.45 3.22
C HIS A 563 18.23 -8.07 2.34
N ASP A 564 18.25 -6.84 1.82
CA ASP A 564 19.32 -6.33 0.96
C ASP A 564 20.57 -5.86 1.73
N GLY A 565 20.58 -5.98 3.07
CA GLY A 565 21.71 -5.59 3.92
C GLY A 565 21.95 -4.07 4.05
N ILE A 566 21.06 -3.25 3.51
CA ILE A 566 21.03 -1.78 3.58
C ILE A 566 20.76 -1.32 5.00
N VAL A 567 19.92 -2.05 5.74
CA VAL A 567 19.55 -1.77 7.14
C VAL A 567 19.89 -2.96 8.01
N LYS A 568 20.34 -2.71 9.24
CA LYS A 568 20.57 -3.75 10.25
C LYS A 568 19.97 -3.34 11.59
N PRO A 569 19.47 -4.30 12.40
CA PRO A 569 19.13 -4.03 13.79
C PRO A 569 20.41 -3.65 14.56
N TRP A 570 20.31 -2.64 15.40
CA TRP A 570 21.37 -2.26 16.33
C TRP A 570 21.11 -2.92 17.68
N THR A 571 21.89 -3.95 17.99
CA THR A 571 21.77 -4.78 19.20
C THR A 571 22.58 -4.24 20.39
N GLY A 572 22.99 -2.96 20.34
CA GLY A 572 23.74 -2.33 21.42
C GLY A 572 22.92 -2.21 22.70
N ARG A 573 23.60 -2.21 23.86
CA ARG A 573 22.94 -2.03 25.16
C ARG A 573 22.57 -0.55 25.35
N ILE A 574 21.27 -0.25 25.40
CA ILE A 574 20.75 1.12 25.52
C ILE A 574 20.11 1.31 26.89
N VAL A 575 20.55 2.33 27.62
CA VAL A 575 20.11 2.62 28.98
C VAL A 575 19.43 3.99 29.09
N GLU A 576 18.87 4.25 30.26
CA GLU A 576 18.46 5.58 30.73
C GLU A 576 19.32 5.95 31.93
N LEU A 577 19.94 7.13 31.88
CA LEU A 577 20.82 7.65 32.92
C LEU A 577 20.17 8.84 33.62
N LYS A 578 20.41 8.92 34.93
CA LYS A 578 20.33 10.20 35.65
C LYS A 578 21.55 11.06 35.36
N SER A 579 21.44 12.35 35.65
CA SER A 579 22.54 13.32 35.49
C SER A 579 23.77 13.01 36.36
N ASP A 580 23.62 12.19 37.40
CA ASP A 580 24.70 11.71 38.29
C ASP A 580 25.36 10.41 37.80
N GLY A 581 24.94 9.89 36.64
CA GLY A 581 25.50 8.70 35.99
C GLY A 581 24.91 7.37 36.42
N HIS A 582 23.92 7.34 37.32
CA HIS A 582 23.23 6.10 37.68
C HIS A 582 22.32 5.63 36.54
N VAL A 583 22.42 4.34 36.20
CA VAL A 583 21.50 3.66 35.28
C VAL A 583 20.18 3.41 35.97
N VAL A 584 19.11 4.01 35.45
CA VAL A 584 17.75 3.89 36.00
C VAL A 584 16.99 2.74 35.34
N ALA A 585 17.20 2.53 34.03
CA ALA A 585 16.51 1.50 33.27
C ALA A 585 17.30 1.07 32.04
N GLU A 586 16.99 -0.13 31.52
CA GLU A 586 17.49 -0.62 30.24
C GLU A 586 16.35 -0.67 29.21
N LYS A 587 16.57 -0.13 28.01
CA LYS A 587 15.53 0.08 26.98
C LYS A 587 15.49 -1.05 25.95
N ARG A 588 15.25 -2.28 26.42
CA ARG A 588 15.29 -3.52 25.60
C ARG A 588 14.07 -3.73 24.68
N SER A 589 12.90 -3.19 25.02
CA SER A 589 11.64 -3.54 24.34
C SER A 589 11.47 -2.93 22.94
N THR A 590 12.30 -1.96 22.56
CA THR A 590 12.19 -1.26 21.27
C THR A 590 13.35 -1.65 20.37
N LEU A 591 13.06 -2.40 19.31
CA LEU A 591 14.01 -2.68 18.25
C LEU A 591 14.37 -1.39 17.51
N ARG A 592 15.67 -1.16 17.30
CA ARG A 592 16.21 0.02 16.64
C ARG A 592 17.03 -0.39 15.44
N TYR A 593 16.89 0.34 14.36
CA TYR A 593 17.52 0.09 13.08
C TYR A 593 18.50 1.20 12.72
N VAL A 594 19.53 0.84 11.98
CA VAL A 594 20.47 1.79 11.38
C VAL A 594 20.75 1.38 9.94
N GLY A 595 21.01 2.37 9.07
CA GLY A 595 21.62 2.08 7.78
C GLY A 595 23.01 1.46 7.97
N SER A 596 23.42 0.54 7.10
CA SER A 596 24.69 -0.20 7.16
C SER A 596 25.45 -0.04 5.84
N PRO A 597 26.77 0.26 5.85
CA PRO A 597 27.60 0.57 7.02
C PRO A 597 27.43 2.01 7.54
N LYS A 598 26.55 2.82 6.95
CA LYS A 598 26.36 4.24 7.25
C LYS A 598 24.88 4.58 7.28
N MET A 599 24.46 5.59 8.06
CA MET A 599 23.05 5.90 8.20
C MET A 599 22.45 6.39 6.88
N ASN A 600 23.22 7.14 6.09
CA ASN A 600 22.79 7.63 4.78
C ASN A 600 22.75 6.55 3.68
N THR A 601 23.07 5.29 3.98
CA THR A 601 22.93 4.20 3.00
C THR A 601 21.46 4.02 2.58
N VAL A 602 20.50 4.22 3.50
CA VAL A 602 19.05 4.18 3.18
C VAL A 602 18.68 5.26 2.17
N ALA A 603 19.11 6.51 2.42
CA ALA A 603 18.84 7.61 1.50
C ALA A 603 19.51 7.41 0.13
N ARG A 604 20.75 6.90 0.10
CA ARG A 604 21.46 6.58 -1.14
C ARG A 604 20.76 5.47 -1.94
N HIS A 605 20.23 4.45 -1.26
CA HIS A 605 19.43 3.40 -1.88
C HIS A 605 18.20 3.98 -2.58
N LEU A 606 17.40 4.78 -1.87
CA LEU A 606 16.22 5.44 -2.44
C LEU A 606 16.58 6.40 -3.59
N ALA A 607 17.76 7.04 -3.52
CA ALA A 607 18.27 7.97 -4.52
C ALA A 607 18.87 7.32 -5.78
N THR A 608 19.02 5.99 -5.82
CA THR A 608 19.41 5.27 -7.05
C THR A 608 18.52 5.71 -8.20
N ASP A 609 18.98 5.75 -9.46
CA ASP A 609 18.10 6.00 -10.62
C ASP A 609 17.20 7.27 -10.61
N LEU A 610 17.37 8.19 -9.65
CA LEU A 610 16.66 9.47 -9.57
C LEU A 610 17.51 10.62 -10.13
N ASN A 611 16.87 11.61 -10.72
CA ASN A 611 17.53 12.83 -11.20
C ASN A 611 17.74 13.82 -10.04
N ILE A 612 18.98 13.97 -9.58
CA ILE A 612 19.34 14.80 -8.43
C ILE A 612 20.43 15.80 -8.79
N GLN A 613 20.12 17.08 -8.63
CA GLN A 613 21.06 18.19 -8.72
C GLN A 613 21.57 18.53 -7.31
N ASN A 614 22.77 18.05 -6.99
CA ASN A 614 23.46 18.38 -5.74
C ASN A 614 24.05 19.80 -5.81
N HIS A 615 24.49 20.34 -4.67
CA HIS A 615 25.03 21.71 -4.55
C HIS A 615 24.10 22.80 -5.10
N THR A 616 22.80 22.53 -5.15
CA THR A 616 21.80 23.42 -5.75
C THR A 616 20.83 23.86 -4.68
N ARG A 617 21.05 25.06 -4.13
CA ARG A 617 20.14 25.67 -3.16
C ARG A 617 19.12 26.52 -3.91
N VAL A 618 17.88 26.02 -3.99
CA VAL A 618 16.74 26.83 -4.43
C VAL A 618 16.50 27.94 -3.42
N GLU A 619 16.53 29.19 -3.87
CA GLU A 619 16.35 30.38 -3.04
C GLU A 619 14.95 30.95 -3.16
N ARG A 620 14.34 30.94 -4.35
CA ARG A 620 12.98 31.46 -4.57
C ARG A 620 12.26 30.77 -5.72
N LEU A 621 10.92 30.83 -5.65
CA LEU A 621 10.01 30.41 -6.70
C LEU A 621 9.46 31.65 -7.41
N VAL A 622 9.31 31.58 -8.73
CA VAL A 622 8.69 32.64 -9.53
C VAL A 622 7.58 32.02 -10.37
N ARG A 623 6.36 32.53 -10.25
CA ARG A 623 5.24 32.10 -11.09
C ARG A 623 5.44 32.65 -12.50
N SER A 624 5.40 31.79 -13.51
CA SER A 624 5.52 32.15 -14.92
C SER A 624 4.17 32.59 -15.51
N ASP A 625 4.20 33.17 -16.70
CA ASP A 625 2.98 33.53 -17.47
C ASP A 625 2.15 32.30 -17.90
N ARG A 626 2.76 31.11 -17.89
CA ARG A 626 2.11 29.83 -18.22
C ARG A 626 1.53 29.11 -17.02
N ASP A 627 1.48 29.79 -15.88
CA ASP A 627 1.01 29.24 -14.62
C ASP A 627 1.90 28.09 -14.07
N THR A 628 3.18 28.08 -14.46
CA THR A 628 4.21 27.15 -13.97
C THR A 628 5.17 27.85 -13.00
N TRP A 629 6.05 27.10 -12.35
CA TRP A 629 7.06 27.58 -11.40
C TRP A 629 8.45 27.58 -12.01
N ASN A 630 9.06 28.75 -12.14
CA ASN A 630 10.50 28.87 -12.38
C ASN A 630 11.25 28.87 -11.04
N LEU A 631 12.25 28.02 -10.91
CA LEU A 631 13.09 27.89 -9.73
C LEU A 631 14.40 28.65 -9.91
N ILE A 632 14.72 29.51 -8.94
CA ILE A 632 15.96 30.30 -8.96
C ILE A 632 16.86 29.85 -7.80
N ASP A 633 18.13 29.59 -8.09
CA ASP A 633 19.12 29.22 -7.07
C ASP A 633 19.70 30.43 -6.31
N SER A 634 20.49 30.18 -5.27
CA SER A 634 21.14 31.24 -4.48
C SER A 634 22.20 32.06 -5.22
N SER A 635 22.55 31.67 -6.45
CA SER A 635 23.46 32.38 -7.34
C SER A 635 22.72 33.10 -8.47
N GLU A 636 21.38 33.19 -8.38
CA GLU A 636 20.47 33.75 -9.40
C GLU A 636 20.47 33.00 -10.74
N ASN A 637 20.85 31.72 -10.76
CA ASN A 637 20.70 30.87 -11.93
C ASN A 637 19.25 30.35 -12.04
N ASP A 638 18.77 30.25 -13.28
CA ASP A 638 17.52 29.59 -13.64
C ASP A 638 17.72 28.06 -13.64
N LEU A 639 16.91 27.36 -12.85
CA LEU A 639 16.94 25.90 -12.69
C LEU A 639 15.87 25.17 -13.53
N GLY A 640 15.05 25.91 -14.26
CA GLY A 640 14.00 25.42 -15.14
C GLY A 640 12.58 25.67 -14.61
N GLU A 641 11.62 25.47 -15.51
CA GLU A 641 10.19 25.55 -15.24
C GLU A 641 9.58 24.20 -14.88
N PHE A 642 8.67 24.19 -13.91
CA PHE A 642 7.99 23.01 -13.38
C PHE A 642 6.52 23.31 -13.10
N ASP A 643 5.63 22.35 -13.33
CA ASP A 643 4.20 22.52 -13.05
C ASP A 643 3.91 22.38 -11.55
N VAL A 644 4.68 21.52 -10.86
CA VAL A 644 4.49 21.20 -9.44
C VAL A 644 5.79 21.34 -8.66
N VAL A 645 5.70 21.90 -7.45
CA VAL A 645 6.82 22.00 -6.50
C VAL A 645 6.49 21.26 -5.20
N ILE A 646 7.35 20.32 -4.81
CA ILE A 646 7.29 19.63 -3.51
C ILE A 646 8.43 20.14 -2.62
N ALA A 647 8.09 20.87 -1.56
CA ALA A 647 9.04 21.39 -0.59
C ALA A 647 9.31 20.36 0.52
N ASN A 648 10.45 19.67 0.45
CA ASN A 648 10.99 18.82 1.51
C ASN A 648 12.12 19.54 2.27
N CYS A 649 11.73 20.57 3.00
CA CYS A 649 12.63 21.34 3.83
C CYS A 649 12.00 21.61 5.20
N PRO A 650 12.79 21.95 6.24
CA PRO A 650 12.26 22.32 7.54
C PRO A 650 11.21 23.43 7.42
N ALA A 651 10.18 23.41 8.27
CA ALA A 651 9.04 24.33 8.16
C ALA A 651 9.41 25.81 7.94
N PRO A 652 10.41 26.42 8.62
CA PRO A 652 10.80 27.80 8.32
C PRO A 652 11.39 28.02 6.92
N GLN A 653 12.10 27.02 6.37
CA GLN A 653 12.65 27.06 5.01
C GLN A 653 11.55 26.83 3.97
N ALA A 654 10.63 25.90 4.24
CA ALA A 654 9.44 25.71 3.39
C ALA A 654 8.61 27.00 3.34
N LEU A 655 8.35 27.64 4.49
CA LEU A 655 7.63 28.91 4.58
C LEU A 655 8.32 30.03 3.80
N HIS A 656 9.66 30.07 3.80
CA HIS A 656 10.40 31.05 3.00
C HIS A 656 10.17 30.84 1.49
N LEU A 657 10.19 29.59 1.02
CA LEU A 657 10.03 29.25 -0.40
C LEU A 657 8.59 29.43 -0.90
N ILE A 658 7.59 29.00 -0.13
CA ILE A 658 6.20 28.90 -0.63
C ILE A 658 5.23 29.87 0.05
N GLY A 659 5.67 30.58 1.09
CA GLY A 659 4.79 31.35 1.97
C GLY A 659 4.06 32.51 1.31
N GLN A 660 4.60 33.07 0.22
CA GLN A 660 3.97 34.14 -0.55
C GLN A 660 2.99 33.62 -1.62
N HIS A 661 2.97 32.31 -1.85
CA HIS A 661 2.28 31.70 -2.97
C HIS A 661 1.08 30.85 -2.55
N SER A 662 1.04 30.36 -1.31
CA SER A 662 0.02 29.41 -0.87
C SER A 662 -0.59 29.77 0.49
N SER A 663 -1.87 29.47 0.63
CA SER A 663 -2.62 29.57 1.89
C SER A 663 -2.12 28.59 2.97
N MET A 664 -1.37 27.56 2.59
CA MET A 664 -0.72 26.63 3.52
C MET A 664 0.27 27.31 4.47
N SER A 665 0.73 28.52 4.14
CA SER A 665 1.68 29.30 4.93
C SER A 665 1.25 29.49 6.39
N ASP A 666 -0.05 29.60 6.67
CA ASP A 666 -0.60 29.72 8.02
C ASP A 666 -0.42 28.45 8.85
N GLN A 667 -0.52 27.28 8.23
CA GLN A 667 -0.29 26.00 8.90
C GLN A 667 1.20 25.80 9.18
N ILE A 668 2.05 26.11 8.19
CA ILE A 668 3.51 25.96 8.30
C ILE A 668 4.07 26.89 9.39
N ARG A 669 3.57 28.13 9.48
CA ARG A 669 4.01 29.12 10.48
C ARG A 669 3.76 28.66 11.93
N LYS A 670 2.77 27.79 12.16
CA LYS A 670 2.47 27.23 13.49
C LYS A 670 3.53 26.21 13.93
N VAL A 671 4.30 25.66 13.01
CA VAL A 671 5.26 24.61 13.31
C VAL A 671 6.59 25.21 13.79
N LYS A 672 6.86 25.05 15.09
CA LYS A 672 8.12 25.45 15.70
C LYS A 672 9.15 24.34 15.59
N MET A 673 10.29 24.65 15.00
CA MET A 673 11.44 23.73 14.89
C MET A 673 12.43 24.02 16.01
N ASN A 674 12.77 23.02 16.81
CA ASN A 674 13.80 23.11 17.83
C ASN A 674 15.19 22.87 17.21
N SER A 675 16.18 23.58 17.73
CA SER A 675 17.59 23.36 17.42
C SER A 675 18.16 22.20 18.24
N THR A 676 19.28 21.65 17.77
CA THR A 676 20.04 20.66 18.53
C THR A 676 21.53 20.79 18.23
N TRP A 677 22.33 20.96 19.27
CA TRP A 677 23.77 20.80 19.17
C TRP A 677 24.15 19.33 19.24
N ALA A 678 25.06 18.90 18.36
CA ALA A 678 25.62 17.57 18.34
C ALA A 678 27.14 17.63 18.38
N VAL A 679 27.77 16.90 19.31
CA VAL A 679 29.22 16.73 19.34
C VAL A 679 29.58 15.32 18.89
N MET A 680 30.47 15.25 17.91
CA MET A 680 31.07 14.01 17.42
C MET A 680 32.46 13.93 18.01
N LEU A 681 32.79 12.83 18.69
CA LEU A 681 34.12 12.66 19.28
C LEU A 681 34.69 11.27 19.01
N ALA A 682 36.00 11.22 18.78
CA ALA A 682 36.79 10.01 18.71
C ALA A 682 37.82 10.03 19.84
N ALA A 683 37.88 8.97 20.64
CA ALA A 683 38.77 8.91 21.79
C ALA A 683 39.21 7.49 22.13
N ASN A 684 40.37 7.42 22.78
CA ASN A 684 40.93 6.20 23.38
C ASN A 684 40.63 6.18 24.89
N GLY A 685 40.31 5.00 25.43
CA GLY A 685 39.97 4.83 26.86
C GLY A 685 38.48 4.92 27.21
N LEU A 686 37.58 4.86 26.22
CA LEU A 686 36.12 4.83 26.43
C LEU A 686 35.52 3.41 26.53
N SER A 687 36.38 2.38 26.56
CA SER A 687 35.99 0.97 26.64
C SER A 687 35.21 0.61 27.90
N ASP A 688 35.45 1.32 29.00
CA ASP A 688 34.91 1.01 30.33
C ASP A 688 33.43 1.37 30.45
N ILE A 689 32.87 2.14 29.51
CA ILE A 689 31.43 2.47 29.50
C ILE A 689 30.63 1.20 29.15
N PRO A 690 29.79 0.66 30.06
CA PRO A 690 29.21 -0.67 29.95
C PRO A 690 27.91 -0.71 29.13
N TYR A 691 27.66 0.30 28.31
CA TYR A 691 26.51 0.45 27.43
C TYR A 691 26.93 1.18 26.15
N ASP A 692 26.12 1.05 25.10
CA ASP A 692 26.38 1.60 23.78
C ASP A 692 25.60 2.87 23.51
N ALA A 693 24.57 3.16 24.30
CA ALA A 693 23.85 4.42 24.24
C ALA A 693 23.09 4.71 25.54
N ALA A 694 22.79 5.98 25.77
CA ALA A 694 21.95 6.40 26.88
C ALA A 694 21.03 7.56 26.52
N PHE A 695 19.79 7.48 27.00
CA PHE A 695 18.93 8.65 27.20
C PHE A 695 19.33 9.34 28.50
N ILE A 696 19.41 10.66 28.47
CA ILE A 696 19.69 11.51 29.63
C ILE A 696 18.56 12.53 29.69
N ASN A 697 17.80 12.56 30.77
CA ASN A 697 16.61 13.42 30.83
C ASN A 697 16.86 14.76 31.54
N ASP A 698 17.99 14.89 32.21
CA ASP A 698 18.35 16.07 33.00
C ASP A 698 19.73 16.61 32.59
N GLY A 699 19.81 17.93 32.36
CA GLY A 699 21.05 18.64 32.07
C GLY A 699 21.35 18.89 30.58
N PRO A 700 22.62 19.12 30.23
CA PRO A 700 23.02 19.54 28.88
C PRO A 700 22.80 18.50 27.79
N LEU A 701 22.81 17.21 28.13
CA LEU A 701 22.69 16.10 27.18
C LEU A 701 21.29 15.51 27.20
N SER A 702 20.75 15.16 26.02
CA SER A 702 19.54 14.34 25.91
C SER A 702 19.82 12.91 25.47
N TRP A 703 20.91 12.70 24.73
CA TRP A 703 21.23 11.41 24.14
C TRP A 703 22.73 11.28 23.88
N ILE A 704 23.28 10.12 24.16
CA ILE A 704 24.67 9.76 23.81
C ILE A 704 24.69 8.38 23.17
N ALA A 705 25.51 8.18 22.13
CA ALA A 705 25.63 6.89 21.47
C ALA A 705 27.06 6.60 20.99
N ARG A 706 27.56 5.40 21.31
CA ARG A 706 28.77 4.81 20.77
C ARG A 706 28.53 4.47 19.30
N ASN A 707 28.87 5.38 18.40
CA ASN A 707 28.69 5.20 16.96
C ASN A 707 29.45 3.99 16.41
N SER A 708 30.63 3.67 16.97
CA SER A 708 31.41 2.49 16.57
C SER A 708 30.78 1.15 16.97
N SER A 709 29.77 1.13 17.84
CA SER A 709 29.00 -0.09 18.18
C SER A 709 27.97 -0.48 17.12
N LYS A 710 27.57 0.47 16.27
CA LYS A 710 26.57 0.25 15.23
C LYS A 710 27.16 -0.64 14.12
N PRO A 711 26.36 -1.52 13.49
CA PRO A 711 26.81 -2.40 12.41
C PRO A 711 27.61 -1.67 11.32
N GLY A 712 28.75 -2.24 10.92
CA GLY A 712 29.61 -1.69 9.86
C GLY A 712 30.42 -0.43 10.23
N ARG A 713 30.45 -0.03 11.51
CA ARG A 713 31.22 1.15 12.00
C ARG A 713 32.32 0.82 13.01
N LYS A 714 32.63 -0.47 13.22
CA LYS A 714 33.70 -0.88 14.13
C LYS A 714 35.03 -0.29 13.65
N HIS A 715 35.80 0.21 14.62
CA HIS A 715 37.15 0.69 14.41
C HIS A 715 38.01 0.11 15.53
N GLU A 716 39.07 -0.61 15.18
CA GLU A 716 39.85 -1.41 16.14
C GLU A 716 40.65 -0.51 17.10
N ALA A 717 41.13 0.64 16.62
CA ALA A 717 42.05 1.49 17.36
C ALA A 717 41.39 2.61 18.21
N CYS A 718 40.11 2.95 18.01
CA CYS A 718 39.50 4.16 18.61
C CYS A 718 37.96 4.03 18.69
N GLN A 719 37.35 4.52 19.77
CA GLN A 719 35.88 4.55 19.89
C GLN A 719 35.32 5.90 19.42
N THR A 720 34.25 5.85 18.63
CA THR A 720 33.53 7.05 18.18
C THR A 720 32.20 7.18 18.92
N TRP A 721 31.91 8.37 19.42
CA TRP A 721 30.69 8.72 20.13
C TRP A 721 30.03 9.94 19.52
N VAL A 722 28.70 9.99 19.61
CA VAL A 722 27.89 11.15 19.24
C VAL A 722 27.05 11.55 20.44
N LEU A 723 27.15 12.83 20.80
CA LEU A 723 26.48 13.45 21.92
C LEU A 723 25.45 14.45 21.37
N HIS A 724 24.19 14.30 21.73
CA HIS A 724 23.15 15.28 21.44
C HIS A 724 22.79 16.05 22.69
N ALA A 725 22.85 17.37 22.58
CA ALA A 725 22.40 18.26 23.63
C ALA A 725 20.88 18.23 23.76
N SER A 726 20.39 18.49 24.97
CA SER A 726 18.96 18.65 25.23
C SER A 726 18.40 19.87 24.50
N GLN A 727 17.09 19.86 24.23
CA GLN A 727 16.44 20.92 23.47
C GLN A 727 16.53 22.27 24.19
N GLN A 728 16.25 22.27 25.50
CA GLN A 728 16.33 23.49 26.31
C GLN A 728 17.75 24.06 26.29
N TRP A 729 18.75 23.22 26.56
CA TRP A 729 20.14 23.65 26.58
C TRP A 729 20.60 24.18 25.20
N SER A 730 20.22 23.50 24.12
CA SER A 730 20.55 23.92 22.75
C SER A 730 19.94 25.26 22.37
N ARG A 731 18.76 25.61 22.91
CA ARG A 731 18.15 26.93 22.71
C ARG A 731 18.93 28.01 23.44
N ASP A 732 19.30 27.75 24.70
CA ASP A 732 20.01 28.72 25.54
C ASP A 732 21.42 29.01 25.02
N HIS A 733 22.06 28.03 24.37
CA HIS A 733 23.43 28.13 23.82
C HIS A 733 23.43 28.19 22.27
N ILE A 734 22.35 28.69 21.67
CA ILE A 734 22.23 28.65 20.20
C ILE A 734 23.29 29.48 19.49
N ASN A 735 23.69 30.61 20.10
CA ASN A 735 24.64 31.57 19.55
C ASN A 735 26.09 31.35 20.01
N ASP A 736 26.31 30.34 20.87
CA ASP A 736 27.63 30.03 21.37
C ASP A 736 28.54 29.48 20.27
N SER A 737 29.84 29.65 20.46
CA SER A 737 30.84 29.12 19.53
C SER A 737 30.87 27.59 19.56
N ALA A 738 31.20 26.97 18.42
CA ALA A 738 31.31 25.52 18.31
C ALA A 738 32.32 24.94 19.33
N ASP A 739 33.42 25.65 19.61
CA ASP A 739 34.45 25.23 20.55
C ASP A 739 33.98 25.28 22.01
N THR A 740 33.20 26.30 22.36
CA THR A 740 32.55 26.42 23.68
C THR A 740 31.59 25.26 23.91
N VAL A 741 30.69 25.03 22.96
CA VAL A 741 29.71 23.94 23.02
C VAL A 741 30.38 22.57 23.06
N GLN A 742 31.41 22.38 22.23
CA GLN A 742 32.20 21.15 22.23
C GLN A 742 32.75 20.84 23.62
N SER A 743 33.38 21.82 24.26
CA SER A 743 33.99 21.65 25.58
C SER A 743 32.95 21.31 26.64
N GLN A 744 31.85 22.09 26.69
CA GLN A 744 30.79 21.90 27.67
C GLN A 744 30.09 20.55 27.55
N LEU A 745 29.80 20.07 26.33
CA LEU A 745 29.12 18.78 26.14
C LEU A 745 30.05 17.59 26.37
N ILE A 746 31.37 17.72 26.13
CA ILE A 746 32.35 16.70 26.51
C ILE A 746 32.45 16.59 28.04
N ASP A 747 32.42 17.71 28.76
CA ASP A 747 32.43 17.69 30.22
C ASP A 747 31.13 17.11 30.79
N ALA A 748 29.97 17.47 30.21
CA ALA A 748 28.69 16.83 30.54
C ALA A 748 28.72 15.32 30.27
N PHE A 749 29.38 14.87 29.20
CA PHE A 749 29.53 13.45 28.88
C PHE A 749 30.40 12.73 29.91
N ARG A 750 31.52 13.33 30.34
CA ARG A 750 32.36 12.79 31.41
C ARG A 750 31.57 12.63 32.71
N GLN A 751 30.82 13.66 33.08
CA GLN A 751 29.98 13.64 34.29
C GLN A 751 28.89 12.56 34.20
N ALA A 752 28.13 12.52 33.11
CA ALA A 752 27.01 11.60 32.93
C ALA A 752 27.45 10.13 32.82
N THR A 753 28.66 9.86 32.32
CA THR A 753 29.15 8.47 32.19
C THR A 753 30.01 8.02 33.37
N GLY A 754 30.50 8.94 34.20
CA GLY A 754 31.50 8.67 35.22
C GLY A 754 32.81 8.13 34.64
N CYS A 755 33.07 8.33 33.34
CA CYS A 755 34.23 7.75 32.68
C CYS A 755 35.52 8.38 33.20
N LYS A 756 36.59 7.58 33.31
CA LYS A 756 37.93 8.07 33.61
C LYS A 756 38.40 9.05 32.51
N PRO A 757 39.36 9.94 32.81
CA PRO A 757 39.98 10.78 31.79
C PRO A 757 40.43 9.95 30.58
N PHE A 758 39.99 10.37 29.39
CA PHE A 758 40.28 9.71 28.11
C PHE A 758 41.07 10.65 27.21
N GLN A 759 41.87 10.08 26.30
CA GLN A 759 42.62 10.83 25.31
C GLN A 759 41.71 11.13 24.11
N LEU A 760 41.47 12.41 23.86
CA LEU A 760 40.66 12.87 22.73
C LEU A 760 41.51 12.90 21.47
N ASP A 761 41.13 12.12 20.46
CA ASP A 761 41.79 12.11 19.15
C ASP A 761 41.16 13.14 18.21
N TYR A 762 39.85 13.34 18.32
CA TYR A 762 39.09 14.27 17.49
C TYR A 762 37.79 14.66 18.20
N ALA A 763 37.39 15.91 18.10
CA ALA A 763 36.04 16.33 18.38
C ALA A 763 35.61 17.46 17.44
N VAL A 764 34.30 17.52 17.14
CA VAL A 764 33.70 18.65 16.44
C VAL A 764 32.25 18.81 16.86
N ALA A 765 31.83 20.04 17.12
CA ALA A 765 30.43 20.39 17.32
C ALA A 765 29.74 20.71 15.98
N HIS A 766 28.46 20.39 15.88
CA HIS A 766 27.60 20.72 14.76
C HIS A 766 26.24 21.19 15.25
N ARG A 767 25.73 22.28 14.66
CA ARG A 767 24.46 22.89 15.01
C ARG A 767 23.39 22.55 13.99
N TRP A 768 22.43 21.72 14.39
CA TRP A 768 21.19 21.53 13.64
C TRP A 768 20.22 22.65 14.02
N LEU A 769 20.09 23.70 13.20
CA LEU A 769 19.22 24.83 13.49
C LEU A 769 17.73 24.43 13.54
N TYR A 770 17.33 23.55 12.62
CA TYR A 770 15.97 23.01 12.53
C TYR A 770 16.05 21.49 12.64
N ALA A 771 16.25 21.01 13.87
CA ALA A 771 16.46 19.59 14.13
C ALA A 771 15.12 18.85 14.12
N ILE A 772 14.25 19.13 15.09
CA ILE A 772 13.02 18.36 15.34
C ILE A 772 11.86 19.32 15.59
N PRO A 773 10.65 19.07 15.07
CA PRO A 773 9.49 19.89 15.42
C PRO A 773 9.14 19.71 16.91
N GLU A 774 8.68 20.79 17.55
CA GLU A 774 8.13 20.73 18.91
C GLU A 774 6.82 19.93 18.93
N LYS A 775 5.94 20.23 17.98
CA LYS A 775 4.72 19.47 17.67
C LYS A 775 4.62 19.37 16.14
N PRO A 776 4.68 18.17 15.54
CA PRO A 776 4.39 18.01 14.12
C PRO A 776 2.92 18.32 13.84
N LEU A 777 2.58 18.59 12.58
CA LEU A 777 1.19 18.63 12.13
C LEU A 777 0.58 17.23 12.21
N ASP A 778 -0.74 17.16 12.41
CA ASP A 778 -1.48 15.89 12.41
C ASP A 778 -1.57 15.34 10.97
N GLN A 779 -1.58 16.21 9.96
CA GLN A 779 -1.57 15.83 8.54
C GLN A 779 -0.21 15.25 8.11
N GLU A 780 -0.23 14.17 7.32
CA GLU A 780 0.99 13.57 6.78
C GLU A 780 1.67 14.46 5.73
N CYS A 781 0.95 15.33 5.04
CA CYS A 781 1.52 16.36 4.16
C CYS A 781 0.57 17.56 4.05
N LEU A 782 1.07 18.65 3.44
CA LEU A 782 0.24 19.75 2.98
C LEU A 782 0.24 19.78 1.45
N TRP A 783 -0.93 20.02 0.85
CA TRP A 783 -1.13 20.08 -0.60
C TRP A 783 -2.05 21.25 -0.96
N ASP A 784 -1.60 22.07 -1.90
CA ASP A 784 -2.36 23.16 -2.52
C ASP A 784 -2.52 22.86 -4.02
N PRO A 785 -3.65 22.26 -4.43
CA PRO A 785 -3.87 21.87 -5.82
C PRO A 785 -3.99 23.07 -6.75
N ALA A 786 -4.47 24.23 -6.26
CA ALA A 786 -4.63 25.42 -7.09
C ALA A 786 -3.27 25.98 -7.52
N MET A 787 -2.28 25.88 -6.63
CA MET A 787 -0.93 26.37 -6.89
C MET A 787 0.02 25.30 -7.42
N GLY A 788 -0.33 24.02 -7.32
CA GLY A 788 0.58 22.91 -7.62
C GLY A 788 1.75 22.85 -6.64
N ILE A 789 1.50 23.09 -5.35
CA ILE A 789 2.54 23.10 -4.31
C ILE A 789 2.22 22.08 -3.23
N ALA A 790 3.20 21.24 -2.87
CA ALA A 790 3.15 20.37 -1.71
C ALA A 790 4.25 20.71 -0.70
N ALA A 791 4.02 20.41 0.58
CA ALA A 791 5.05 20.46 1.61
C ALA A 791 5.04 19.18 2.46
N CYS A 792 6.23 18.63 2.69
CA CYS A 792 6.42 17.38 3.41
C CYS A 792 7.71 17.38 4.23
N GLY A 793 7.82 16.45 5.18
CA GLY A 793 9.00 16.32 6.05
C GLY A 793 8.65 15.71 7.40
N ASP A 794 9.64 15.67 8.30
CA ASP A 794 9.45 15.19 9.68
C ASP A 794 8.56 16.12 10.54
N TRP A 795 8.14 17.25 10.01
CA TRP A 795 7.21 18.17 10.66
C TRP A 795 5.74 17.95 10.27
N CYS A 796 5.46 17.00 9.36
CA CYS A 796 4.13 16.52 9.00
C CYS A 796 3.95 15.06 9.44
N GLY A 797 2.88 14.74 10.16
CA GLY A 797 2.53 13.40 10.65
C GLY A 797 3.41 12.88 11.80
N GLY A 798 4.74 13.05 11.74
CA GLY A 798 5.61 12.61 12.83
C GLY A 798 7.10 12.98 12.72
N PRO A 799 7.78 13.20 13.88
CA PRO A 799 9.13 13.79 13.98
C PRO A 799 10.29 12.84 13.72
N ARG A 800 10.03 11.68 13.12
CA ARG A 800 10.99 10.57 12.97
C ARG A 800 11.18 10.22 11.51
N ILE A 801 12.19 9.37 11.24
CA ILE A 801 12.44 8.78 9.91
C ILE A 801 11.16 8.16 9.33
N GLU A 802 10.42 7.40 10.14
CA GLU A 802 9.13 6.83 9.72
C GLU A 802 8.13 7.92 9.30
N GLY A 803 7.95 8.98 10.10
CA GLY A 803 7.05 10.09 9.76
C GLY A 803 7.48 10.85 8.50
N ALA A 804 8.77 11.11 8.32
CA ALA A 804 9.29 11.72 7.09
C ALA A 804 9.04 10.83 5.86
N PHE A 805 9.24 9.52 5.98
CA PHE A 805 8.97 8.56 4.90
C PHE A 805 7.49 8.58 4.50
N LEU A 806 6.59 8.47 5.48
CA LEU A 806 5.13 8.52 5.26
C LEU A 806 4.68 9.87 4.71
N SER A 807 5.29 10.97 5.18
CA SER A 807 5.01 12.31 4.66
C SER A 807 5.38 12.47 3.18
N GLY A 808 6.53 11.92 2.77
CA GLY A 808 6.93 11.88 1.36
C GLY A 808 5.97 11.05 0.51
N MET A 809 5.55 9.89 1.02
CA MET A 809 4.55 9.04 0.39
C MET A 809 3.21 9.76 0.22
N ALA A 810 2.73 10.45 1.25
CA ALA A 810 1.49 11.21 1.23
C ALA A 810 1.53 12.38 0.23
N ALA A 811 2.66 13.10 0.14
CA ALA A 811 2.82 14.19 -0.83
C ALA A 811 2.78 13.71 -2.29
N ALA A 812 3.42 12.57 -2.58
CA ALA A 812 3.30 11.95 -3.90
C ALA A 812 1.86 11.49 -4.18
N GLY A 813 1.20 10.86 -3.20
CA GLY A 813 -0.20 10.46 -3.32
C GLY A 813 -1.15 11.64 -3.54
N ALA A 814 -0.91 12.79 -2.89
CA ALA A 814 -1.72 13.99 -3.11
C ALA A 814 -1.68 14.45 -4.57
N LEU A 815 -0.48 14.49 -5.18
CA LEU A 815 -0.34 14.79 -6.60
C LEU A 815 -0.99 13.71 -7.47
N LEU A 816 -0.74 12.42 -7.21
CA LEU A 816 -1.32 11.33 -7.99
C LEU A 816 -2.86 11.33 -7.93
N ARG A 817 -3.47 11.59 -6.76
CA ARG A 817 -4.93 11.74 -6.63
C ARG A 817 -5.43 12.96 -7.38
N HIS A 818 -4.72 14.08 -7.33
CA HIS A 818 -5.09 15.26 -8.11
C HIS A 818 -5.13 14.96 -9.62
N LEU A 819 -4.13 14.23 -10.13
CA LEU A 819 -4.07 13.85 -11.55
C LEU A 819 -5.12 12.80 -11.96
N THR A 820 -5.49 11.90 -11.04
CA THR A 820 -6.26 10.70 -11.39
C THR A 820 -7.72 10.70 -10.93
N VAL A 821 -8.05 11.49 -9.90
CA VAL A 821 -9.38 11.56 -9.29
C VAL A 821 -10.06 12.89 -9.62
N ASP A 822 -9.39 14.00 -9.31
CA ASP A 822 -9.96 15.35 -9.38
C ASP A 822 -9.72 15.98 -10.76
N ARG A 823 -10.27 15.35 -11.82
CA ARG A 823 -10.12 15.87 -13.18
C ARG A 823 -10.74 17.27 -13.29
N SER A 824 -9.96 18.24 -13.78
CA SER A 824 -10.52 19.52 -14.20
C SER A 824 -11.48 19.28 -15.38
N PHE A 825 -12.69 19.84 -15.31
CA PHE A 825 -13.74 19.65 -16.32
C PHE A 825 -13.34 20.07 -17.75
N GLN A 826 -12.22 20.79 -17.91
CA GLN A 826 -11.77 21.30 -19.20
C GLN A 826 -11.18 20.23 -20.14
N ASN A 827 -10.76 19.06 -19.64
CA ASN A 827 -10.10 18.03 -20.44
C ASN A 827 -10.90 16.72 -20.62
N VAL A 828 -12.21 16.69 -20.32
CA VAL A 828 -13.04 15.51 -20.61
C VAL A 828 -13.41 15.47 -22.11
N ARG A 829 -12.41 15.29 -22.99
CA ARG A 829 -12.67 14.62 -24.27
C ARG A 829 -12.76 13.14 -23.97
N VAL A 830 -14.00 12.69 -23.93
CA VAL A 830 -14.45 11.31 -23.82
C VAL A 830 -13.57 10.38 -24.67
N GLY A 831 -12.59 9.73 -24.04
CA GLY A 831 -11.82 8.62 -24.61
C GLY A 831 -12.68 7.36 -24.62
N ILE A 832 -13.58 7.24 -25.59
CA ILE A 832 -14.32 6.00 -25.91
C ILE A 832 -13.58 5.15 -26.98
N ASP A 833 -12.43 5.63 -27.47
CA ASP A 833 -11.65 4.99 -28.55
C ASP A 833 -10.27 4.46 -28.16
N ARG A 834 -10.08 4.00 -26.92
CA ARG A 834 -8.90 3.17 -26.58
C ARG A 834 -9.24 1.93 -25.79
#